data_AF-R5VX67-F1
#
_entry.id   AF-R5VX67-F1
#
_cell.length_a   1.000
_cell.length_b   1.000
_cell.length_c   1.000
_cell.angle_alpha   90.00
_cell.angle_beta   90.00
_cell.angle_gamma   90.00
#
_symmetry.space_group_name_H-M   'P 1'
#
loop_
_entity.id
_entity.type
_entity.pdbx_description
1 polymer ?
#
loop_
_entity_poly.entity_id
_entity_poly.type
_entity_poly.pdbx_seq_one_letter_code
_entity_poly.pdbx_strand_id
1 'polypeptide(L)'
;MNKKLKSIFLFVCMICGLFFMVGMGEWVIQVARDYSVIKNPNEPIAYIKSTNQKFMSIEKALEVAENDGVSTEIYVIPGTNPTISKNCTLAAGDILYFPYTGETYEDPTRNEVTNTNFADYNQSSVEQYRKNKVTILSNVQFTNNGTIYVGGKLGKGQGNQRPTGHTVAEYCELNLENNATIENNGEIVCYGYIKESSSNNGSKIYLNSGSIIELPFIVYDFRGGSYSSACNFEGVFPLKIFDFANSQVEMIFEYNSTLYGSLAAYANNNMYVADRTKVVSSDNALFLMGEGASISIKYQSSNPEYTSNDYKTNVSLDNINETKIIVDGNVSFSSLTLSLGGSSFNTSDFFCPLCFKYDIIINSGTTTLLNKTKFYSGATLTVNPGATLNINADMMMYREYREVVSTGGDSQYPLSTGNAKLINNGTVNLNSSFAGIIETSVVGAKIITSNNFVSTLKTKEVITGEDLGMTRTYHEITGYGIGLISNNGTQPTEYAKFVANQTYQSEGTYWNGTIGTGDITETVGAEEGGSCLLPETLILMSDYTYKQAKDIVAGDMVMVLNHYTGKLDVAPVVFNDYEEKQFFNVVQLHFSNNQKVGVIYEHGFFDLDLNQYVYITENNYQEYIGHRFYAFNEYYEKEIVTLESVQIETKYTECYSPVSANHLNIITEGLLSMPGGIKGLFNIFELDENQMINQEKMQADIEKYGLFTYEEFETYMSKEAFEMFNVAYVKVSLGKGLMTIQDVQYLLERYSKYIQ
;
A
#
# COMPACT_ATOMS: atom_id res chain seq x y z
N MET A 1 -67.24 -24.39 66.99
CA MET A 1 -66.64 -25.16 65.88
C MET A 1 -65.22 -24.66 65.63
N ASN A 2 -64.27 -25.58 65.50
CA ASN A 2 -62.86 -25.46 65.90
C ASN A 2 -62.01 -24.44 65.11
N LYS A 3 -61.07 -23.75 65.77
CA LYS A 3 -60.09 -22.83 65.13
C LYS A 3 -59.26 -23.50 64.02
N LYS A 4 -59.15 -24.84 64.02
CA LYS A 4 -58.53 -25.63 62.93
C LYS A 4 -59.36 -25.69 61.64
N LEU A 5 -60.69 -25.50 61.69
CA LEU A 5 -61.55 -25.51 60.49
C LEU A 5 -61.53 -24.15 59.75
N LYS A 6 -61.28 -23.05 60.47
CA LYS A 6 -61.12 -21.71 59.87
C LYS A 6 -59.80 -21.53 59.12
N SER A 7 -58.71 -22.15 59.58
CA SER A 7 -57.44 -22.14 58.83
C SER A 7 -57.48 -22.98 57.56
N ILE A 8 -58.20 -24.10 57.53
CA ILE A 8 -58.31 -24.94 56.34
C ILE A 8 -59.22 -24.29 55.28
N PHE A 9 -60.30 -23.62 55.69
CA PHE A 9 -61.16 -22.88 54.76
C PHE A 9 -60.45 -21.63 54.18
N LEU A 10 -59.64 -20.92 54.97
CA LEU A 10 -58.82 -19.81 54.46
C LEU A 10 -57.71 -20.28 53.52
N PHE A 11 -57.12 -21.46 53.77
CA PHE A 11 -56.04 -22.01 52.94
C PHE A 11 -56.55 -22.56 51.60
N VAL A 12 -57.75 -23.16 51.57
CA VAL A 12 -58.40 -23.62 50.33
C VAL A 12 -58.94 -22.45 49.49
N CYS A 13 -59.43 -21.37 50.11
CA CYS A 13 -59.78 -20.14 49.37
C CYS A 13 -58.55 -19.39 48.82
N MET A 14 -57.38 -19.55 49.42
CA MET A 14 -56.13 -18.94 48.92
C MET A 14 -55.56 -19.70 47.70
N ILE A 15 -55.76 -21.01 47.61
CA ILE A 15 -55.26 -21.84 46.50
C ILE A 15 -56.19 -21.79 45.28
N CYS A 16 -57.51 -21.64 45.46
CA CYS A 16 -58.43 -21.42 44.33
C CYS A 16 -58.31 -20.01 43.71
N GLY A 17 -57.66 -19.05 44.38
CA GLY A 17 -57.35 -17.73 43.83
C GLY A 17 -56.09 -17.68 42.95
N LEU A 18 -55.27 -18.74 42.97
CA LEU A 18 -54.01 -18.80 42.20
C LEU A 18 -54.15 -19.47 40.83
N PHE A 19 -55.34 -19.98 40.45
CA PHE A 19 -55.59 -20.59 39.14
C PHE A 19 -56.55 -19.80 38.22
N PHE A 20 -56.97 -18.58 38.61
CA PHE A 20 -57.77 -17.68 37.76
C PHE A 20 -57.09 -16.33 37.43
N MET A 21 -55.77 -16.21 37.64
CA MET A 21 -54.97 -15.10 37.10
C MET A 21 -53.98 -15.55 36.02
N VAL A 22 -54.32 -16.59 35.26
CA VAL A 22 -53.76 -16.81 33.91
C VAL A 22 -54.80 -16.30 32.93
N GLY A 23 -54.82 -14.99 32.75
CA GLY A 23 -55.79 -14.31 31.89
C GLY A 23 -55.98 -12.86 32.32
N MET A 24 -55.34 -11.95 31.59
CA MET A 24 -55.46 -10.49 31.71
C MET A 24 -54.63 -9.85 32.84
N GLY A 25 -53.32 -9.82 32.62
CA GLY A 25 -52.44 -8.83 33.20
C GLY A 25 -51.39 -8.48 32.16
N GLU A 26 -51.51 -7.30 31.55
CA GLU A 26 -50.43 -6.73 30.72
C GLU A 26 -49.19 -6.61 31.61
N TRP A 27 -48.18 -7.42 31.31
CA TRP A 27 -46.83 -7.17 31.80
C TRP A 27 -46.31 -5.98 31.02
N VAL A 28 -46.42 -4.79 31.60
CA VAL A 28 -45.58 -3.66 31.23
C VAL A 28 -44.16 -4.00 31.65
N ILE A 29 -43.44 -4.70 30.76
CA ILE A 29 -41.99 -4.69 30.77
C ILE A 29 -41.62 -3.24 30.47
N GLN A 30 -40.94 -2.58 31.39
CA GLN A 30 -40.19 -1.36 31.11
C GLN A 30 -39.04 -1.74 30.16
N VAL A 31 -39.37 -1.89 28.88
CA VAL A 31 -38.43 -1.69 27.80
C VAL A 31 -38.25 -0.18 27.77
N ALA A 32 -37.03 0.30 28.00
CA ALA A 32 -36.66 1.66 27.63
C ALA A 32 -36.87 1.77 26.11
N ARG A 33 -38.07 2.17 25.70
CA ARG A 33 -38.36 2.58 24.34
C ARG A 33 -37.82 3.98 24.20
N ASP A 34 -36.71 4.11 23.50
CA ASP A 34 -36.42 5.36 22.83
C ASP A 34 -37.64 5.71 21.99
N TYR A 35 -38.21 6.88 22.27
CA TYR A 35 -39.31 7.45 21.49
C TYR A 35 -38.75 7.89 20.13
N SER A 36 -38.58 6.93 19.22
CA SER A 36 -38.61 7.25 17.80
C SER A 36 -40.06 7.49 17.41
N VAL A 37 -40.29 8.61 16.72
CA VAL A 37 -41.60 8.98 16.19
C VAL A 37 -42.07 7.88 15.23
N ILE A 38 -42.96 7.01 15.69
CA ILE A 38 -43.76 6.16 14.79
C ILE A 38 -44.65 7.12 14.00
N LYS A 39 -44.27 7.41 12.75
CA LYS A 39 -45.14 8.07 11.77
C LYS A 39 -46.44 7.28 11.68
N ASN A 40 -47.57 7.99 11.49
CA ASN A 40 -48.93 7.43 11.52
C ASN A 40 -49.02 6.01 10.92
N PRO A 41 -49.65 5.04 11.61
CA PRO A 41 -49.85 3.66 11.11
C PRO A 41 -50.76 3.55 9.86
N ASN A 42 -51.09 4.67 9.22
CA ASN A 42 -51.96 4.79 8.05
C ASN A 42 -51.25 5.37 6.82
N GLU A 43 -49.95 5.65 6.89
CA GLU A 43 -49.17 6.15 5.75
C GLU A 43 -48.45 5.00 5.05
N PRO A 44 -48.49 4.94 3.70
CA PRO A 44 -47.80 3.92 2.94
C PRO A 44 -46.27 4.04 3.12
N ILE A 45 -45.61 2.89 3.19
CA ILE A 45 -44.15 2.80 3.40
C ILE A 45 -43.40 2.29 2.17
N ALA A 46 -44.10 1.61 1.26
CA ALA A 46 -43.53 1.11 0.01
C ALA A 46 -44.56 1.19 -1.11
N TYR A 47 -44.12 1.15 -2.36
CA TYR A 47 -45.00 1.06 -3.52
C TYR A 47 -44.35 0.31 -4.69
N ILE A 48 -45.18 -0.27 -5.54
CA ILE A 48 -44.77 -0.83 -6.84
C ILE A 48 -44.84 0.28 -7.88
N LYS A 49 -43.73 0.51 -8.60
CA LYS A 49 -43.61 1.64 -9.54
C LYS A 49 -44.58 1.58 -10.72
N SER A 50 -44.72 0.41 -11.33
CA SER A 50 -45.54 0.21 -12.54
C SER A 50 -47.04 0.49 -12.30
N THR A 51 -47.55 0.14 -11.13
CA THR A 51 -48.97 0.28 -10.76
C THR A 51 -49.25 1.46 -9.85
N ASN A 52 -48.20 2.07 -9.27
CA ASN A 52 -48.28 3.03 -8.16
C ASN A 52 -49.09 2.48 -6.97
N GLN A 53 -49.21 1.15 -6.85
CA GLN A 53 -49.89 0.50 -5.73
C GLN A 53 -49.06 0.66 -4.47
N LYS A 54 -49.67 1.15 -3.40
CA LYS A 54 -48.99 1.47 -2.14
C LYS A 54 -49.27 0.44 -1.06
N PHE A 55 -48.27 0.21 -0.21
CA PHE A 55 -48.26 -0.83 0.81
C PHE A 55 -47.87 -0.28 2.17
N MET A 56 -48.40 -0.91 3.21
CA MET A 56 -48.14 -0.59 4.62
C MET A 56 -47.02 -1.45 5.22
N SER A 57 -46.45 -2.37 4.44
CA SER A 57 -45.32 -3.21 4.83
C SER A 57 -44.48 -3.56 3.60
N ILE A 58 -43.18 -3.76 3.78
CA ILE A 58 -42.30 -4.23 2.70
C ILE A 58 -42.70 -5.66 2.33
N GLU A 59 -42.97 -6.51 3.33
CA GLU A 59 -43.34 -7.91 3.14
C GLU A 59 -44.57 -8.04 2.21
N LYS A 60 -45.56 -7.15 2.34
CA LYS A 60 -46.75 -7.20 1.49
C LYS A 60 -46.49 -6.69 0.07
N ALA A 61 -45.62 -5.71 -0.09
CA ALA A 61 -45.20 -5.26 -1.42
C ALA A 61 -44.47 -6.38 -2.17
N LEU A 62 -43.57 -7.08 -1.49
CA LEU A 62 -42.86 -8.25 -2.01
C LEU A 62 -43.81 -9.40 -2.37
N GLU A 63 -44.75 -9.73 -1.48
CA GLU A 63 -45.75 -10.78 -1.73
C GLU A 63 -46.61 -10.46 -2.98
N VAL A 64 -46.96 -9.19 -3.20
CA VAL A 64 -47.75 -8.81 -4.39
C VAL A 64 -46.92 -8.84 -5.66
N ALA A 65 -45.67 -8.38 -5.61
CA ALA A 65 -44.73 -8.45 -6.73
C ALA A 65 -44.49 -9.91 -7.16
N GLU A 66 -44.19 -10.81 -6.22
CA GLU A 66 -43.95 -12.22 -6.52
C GLU A 66 -45.13 -12.90 -7.27
N ASN A 67 -46.36 -12.46 -6.98
CA ASN A 67 -47.58 -13.04 -7.57
C ASN A 67 -47.98 -12.44 -8.94
N ASP A 68 -47.31 -11.38 -9.41
CA ASP A 68 -47.64 -10.76 -10.70
C ASP A 68 -46.97 -11.45 -11.89
N GLY A 69 -45.93 -12.25 -11.64
CA GLY A 69 -45.21 -13.04 -12.64
C GLY A 69 -44.36 -12.22 -13.62
N VAL A 70 -44.06 -10.96 -13.31
CA VAL A 70 -43.20 -10.07 -14.10
C VAL A 70 -42.11 -9.45 -13.23
N SER A 71 -41.05 -8.94 -13.85
CA SER A 71 -40.01 -8.18 -13.13
C SER A 71 -40.62 -6.87 -12.61
N THR A 72 -40.58 -6.70 -11.29
CA THR A 72 -41.25 -5.60 -10.60
C THR A 72 -40.29 -4.75 -9.78
N GLU A 73 -40.39 -3.43 -9.94
CA GLU A 73 -39.64 -2.44 -9.17
C GLU A 73 -40.45 -1.99 -7.94
N ILE A 74 -39.92 -2.28 -6.75
CA ILE A 74 -40.47 -1.90 -5.45
C ILE A 74 -39.62 -0.78 -4.85
N TYR A 75 -40.24 0.33 -4.46
CA TYR A 75 -39.57 1.44 -3.79
C TYR A 75 -40.04 1.59 -2.35
N VAL A 76 -39.10 1.61 -1.42
CA VAL A 76 -39.37 2.03 -0.05
C VAL A 76 -39.38 3.56 0.01
N ILE A 77 -40.40 4.12 0.65
CA ILE A 77 -40.61 5.57 0.72
C ILE A 77 -39.63 6.16 1.76
N PRO A 78 -38.78 7.13 1.39
CA PRO A 78 -37.83 7.75 2.33
C PRO A 78 -38.55 8.38 3.55
N GLY A 79 -37.91 8.30 4.72
CA GLY A 79 -38.40 8.86 5.97
C GLY A 79 -39.58 8.11 6.60
N THR A 80 -39.80 6.85 6.22
CA THR A 80 -40.82 5.97 6.80
C THR A 80 -40.24 5.01 7.85
N ASN A 81 -38.92 4.77 7.84
CA ASN A 81 -38.16 3.94 8.77
C ASN A 81 -38.84 2.58 9.05
N PRO A 82 -39.07 1.77 8.00
CA PRO A 82 -39.91 0.59 8.10
C PRO A 82 -39.21 -0.57 8.81
N THR A 83 -40.01 -1.54 9.22
CA THR A 83 -39.54 -2.77 9.87
C THR A 83 -39.97 -3.99 9.06
N ILE A 84 -39.03 -4.91 8.83
CA ILE A 84 -39.29 -6.24 8.30
C ILE A 84 -39.38 -7.19 9.50
N SER A 85 -40.60 -7.66 9.75
CA SER A 85 -40.98 -8.32 11.01
C SER A 85 -41.14 -9.84 10.88
N LYS A 86 -41.13 -10.34 9.65
CA LYS A 86 -41.31 -11.74 9.31
C LYS A 86 -40.41 -12.09 8.14
N ASN A 87 -40.10 -13.38 8.01
CA ASN A 87 -39.35 -13.87 6.87
C ASN A 87 -40.08 -13.49 5.58
N CYS A 88 -39.32 -12.96 4.62
CA CYS A 88 -39.83 -12.53 3.33
C CYS A 88 -38.79 -12.78 2.24
N THR A 89 -39.26 -12.79 0.99
CA THR A 89 -38.44 -13.08 -0.18
C THR A 89 -38.61 -11.97 -1.21
N LEU A 90 -37.50 -11.46 -1.75
CA LEU A 90 -37.51 -10.74 -3.01
C LEU A 90 -37.37 -11.77 -4.14
N ALA A 91 -38.34 -11.83 -5.06
CA ALA A 91 -38.36 -12.82 -6.12
C ALA A 91 -37.28 -12.56 -7.19
N ALA A 92 -36.94 -13.59 -7.95
CA ALA A 92 -35.94 -13.47 -9.01
C ALA A 92 -36.43 -12.54 -10.12
N GLY A 93 -35.58 -11.58 -10.50
CA GLY A 93 -35.91 -10.55 -11.48
C GLY A 93 -36.58 -9.29 -10.90
N ASP A 94 -37.03 -9.32 -9.64
CA ASP A 94 -37.55 -8.12 -8.98
C ASP A 94 -36.43 -7.24 -8.42
N ILE A 95 -36.72 -5.96 -8.26
CA ILE A 95 -35.78 -4.97 -7.76
C ILE A 95 -36.38 -4.23 -6.56
N LEU A 96 -35.69 -4.24 -5.43
CA LEU A 96 -36.05 -3.50 -4.22
C LEU A 96 -35.10 -2.32 -4.00
N TYR A 97 -35.65 -1.11 -4.06
CA TYR A 97 -34.92 0.12 -3.83
C TYR A 97 -35.15 0.65 -2.42
N PHE A 98 -34.07 0.98 -1.73
CA PHE A 98 -34.03 1.84 -0.56
C PHE A 98 -33.45 3.21 -0.94
N PRO A 99 -34.25 4.11 -1.57
CA PRO A 99 -33.81 5.42 -2.00
C PRO A 99 -33.70 6.39 -0.82
N TYR A 100 -32.77 7.35 -0.92
CA TYR A 100 -32.62 8.41 0.08
C TYR A 100 -33.49 9.63 -0.22
N THR A 101 -33.90 9.87 -1.48
CA THR A 101 -34.78 10.98 -1.86
C THR A 101 -35.58 10.63 -3.11
N GLY A 102 -36.92 10.67 -3.01
CA GLY A 102 -37.77 10.26 -4.12
C GLY A 102 -37.47 8.82 -4.55
N GLU A 103 -37.09 8.63 -5.81
CA GLU A 103 -36.61 7.36 -6.38
C GLU A 103 -35.07 7.29 -6.48
N THR A 104 -34.34 8.31 -6.01
CA THR A 104 -32.89 8.39 -6.09
C THR A 104 -32.21 7.52 -5.04
N TYR A 105 -31.36 6.60 -5.49
CA TYR A 105 -30.56 5.69 -4.65
C TYR A 105 -29.05 5.83 -4.88
N GLU A 106 -28.61 6.31 -6.05
CA GLU A 106 -27.20 6.53 -6.38
C GLU A 106 -26.97 7.97 -6.86
N ASP A 107 -25.80 8.55 -6.54
CA ASP A 107 -25.31 9.77 -7.19
C ASP A 107 -23.77 9.69 -7.35
N PRO A 108 -23.27 8.82 -8.24
CA PRO A 108 -21.84 8.69 -8.49
C PRO A 108 -21.33 9.81 -9.41
N THR A 109 -22.22 10.58 -10.05
CA THR A 109 -21.88 11.66 -10.98
C THR A 109 -22.86 12.83 -10.84
N ARG A 110 -22.40 13.98 -10.30
CA ARG A 110 -22.48 15.31 -10.97
C ARG A 110 -22.34 16.55 -10.10
N ASN A 111 -22.12 16.48 -8.80
CA ASN A 111 -21.74 17.67 -8.03
C ASN A 111 -20.80 17.27 -6.90
N GLU A 112 -19.70 18.00 -6.71
CA GLU A 112 -18.76 17.76 -5.61
C GLU A 112 -19.49 17.86 -4.26
N VAL A 113 -19.86 16.72 -3.70
CA VAL A 113 -20.18 16.67 -2.28
C VAL A 113 -18.89 16.38 -1.55
N THR A 114 -18.31 17.43 -1.01
CA THR A 114 -17.07 17.37 -0.23
C THR A 114 -17.41 17.25 1.25
N ASN A 115 -17.02 16.13 1.86
CA ASN A 115 -17.05 15.98 3.31
C ASN A 115 -15.92 15.05 3.74
N THR A 116 -15.07 15.50 4.65
CA THR A 116 -13.95 14.72 5.19
C THR A 116 -14.42 13.57 6.06
N ASN A 117 -15.66 13.61 6.56
CA ASN A 117 -16.22 12.58 7.41
C ASN A 117 -17.26 11.74 6.66
N PHE A 118 -17.48 10.54 7.17
CA PHE A 118 -18.61 9.69 6.81
C PHE A 118 -19.94 10.37 7.15
N ALA A 119 -20.98 10.08 6.38
CA ALA A 119 -22.32 10.63 6.59
C ALA A 119 -22.94 10.28 7.96
N ASP A 120 -22.42 9.24 8.61
CA ASP A 120 -22.85 8.70 9.90
C ASP A 120 -21.78 8.85 11.00
N TYR A 121 -20.79 9.75 10.85
CA TYR A 121 -19.66 9.81 11.79
C TYR A 121 -20.02 10.21 13.23
N ASN A 122 -21.20 10.80 13.44
CA ASN A 122 -21.74 11.17 14.74
C ASN A 122 -23.27 11.34 14.70
N GLN A 123 -23.88 11.53 15.88
CA GLN A 123 -25.33 11.72 16.04
C GLN A 123 -25.90 12.84 15.16
N SER A 124 -25.29 14.04 15.13
CA SER A 124 -25.79 15.16 14.32
C SER A 124 -25.81 14.82 12.82
N SER A 125 -24.81 14.07 12.35
CA SER A 125 -24.72 13.67 10.95
C SER A 125 -25.74 12.59 10.61
N VAL A 126 -25.94 11.63 11.51
CA VAL A 126 -27.02 10.64 11.39
C VAL A 126 -28.38 11.34 11.28
N GLU A 127 -28.68 12.30 12.16
CA GLU A 127 -29.94 13.06 12.13
C GLU A 127 -30.12 13.88 10.85
N GLN A 128 -29.02 14.40 10.29
CA GLN A 128 -29.04 15.22 9.07
C GLN A 128 -29.17 14.37 7.81
N TYR A 129 -28.37 13.31 7.69
CA TYR A 129 -28.13 12.61 6.44
C TYR A 129 -28.85 11.27 6.32
N ARG A 130 -29.18 10.58 7.42
CA ARG A 130 -29.96 9.33 7.33
C ARG A 130 -31.39 9.63 6.92
N LYS A 131 -31.75 9.24 5.71
CA LYS A 131 -33.10 9.46 5.16
C LYS A 131 -34.03 8.29 5.39
N ASN A 132 -33.49 7.09 5.61
CA ASN A 132 -34.29 5.94 5.99
C ASN A 132 -33.45 4.95 6.81
N LYS A 133 -34.04 4.39 7.87
CA LYS A 133 -33.52 3.24 8.60
C LYS A 133 -34.51 2.08 8.46
N VAL A 134 -34.20 1.12 7.60
CA VAL A 134 -34.98 -0.11 7.39
C VAL A 134 -34.46 -1.16 8.36
N THR A 135 -35.30 -1.66 9.26
CA THR A 135 -34.86 -2.61 10.29
C THR A 135 -35.35 -4.01 10.01
N ILE A 136 -34.45 -5.00 9.95
CA ILE A 136 -34.80 -6.43 9.96
C ILE A 136 -34.77 -6.90 11.41
N LEU A 137 -35.91 -7.36 11.92
CA LEU A 137 -36.03 -7.74 13.34
C LEU A 137 -35.22 -8.99 13.69
N SER A 138 -35.01 -9.15 15.00
CA SER A 138 -34.25 -10.25 15.56
C SER A 138 -34.76 -11.61 15.08
N ASN A 139 -33.84 -12.48 14.64
CA ASN A 139 -34.12 -13.82 14.11
C ASN A 139 -35.01 -13.85 12.84
N VAL A 140 -35.18 -12.73 12.13
CA VAL A 140 -35.85 -12.69 10.83
C VAL A 140 -34.84 -12.93 9.72
N GLN A 141 -35.26 -13.72 8.72
CA GLN A 141 -34.50 -13.97 7.50
C GLN A 141 -35.13 -13.25 6.31
N PHE A 142 -34.35 -12.40 5.63
CA PHE A 142 -34.69 -11.86 4.31
C PHE A 142 -34.01 -12.72 3.24
N THR A 143 -34.76 -13.35 2.35
CA THR A 143 -34.19 -14.04 1.18
C THR A 143 -34.19 -13.13 -0.04
N ASN A 144 -33.01 -12.81 -0.59
CA ASN A 144 -32.87 -12.03 -1.81
C ASN A 144 -32.57 -12.93 -3.01
N ASN A 145 -33.54 -13.10 -3.92
CA ASN A 145 -33.31 -13.73 -5.23
C ASN A 145 -33.24 -12.71 -6.38
N GLY A 146 -33.50 -11.43 -6.10
CA GLY A 146 -33.52 -10.33 -7.07
C GLY A 146 -32.36 -9.36 -6.86
N THR A 147 -32.62 -8.07 -7.05
CA THR A 147 -31.62 -7.00 -6.83
C THR A 147 -32.07 -6.05 -5.73
N ILE A 148 -31.20 -5.80 -4.75
CA ILE A 148 -31.42 -4.82 -3.69
C ILE A 148 -30.48 -3.63 -3.89
N TYR A 149 -31.03 -2.41 -3.87
CA TYR A 149 -30.25 -1.17 -3.84
C TYR A 149 -30.37 -0.48 -2.48
N VAL A 150 -29.27 -0.39 -1.74
CA VAL A 150 -29.18 0.43 -0.51
C VAL A 150 -28.58 1.78 -0.88
N GLY A 151 -29.42 2.80 -0.98
CA GLY A 151 -29.01 4.07 -1.54
C GLY A 151 -28.09 4.90 -0.65
N GLY A 152 -27.16 5.62 -1.28
CA GLY A 152 -26.28 6.55 -0.59
C GLY A 152 -25.53 7.47 -1.54
N LYS A 153 -25.20 8.66 -1.04
CA LYS A 153 -24.47 9.68 -1.77
C LYS A 153 -22.98 9.56 -1.52
N LEU A 154 -22.24 9.05 -2.52
CA LEU A 154 -20.79 8.93 -2.47
C LEU A 154 -20.10 10.26 -2.79
N GLY A 155 -18.88 10.46 -2.29
CA GLY A 155 -18.13 11.68 -2.55
C GLY A 155 -16.66 11.58 -2.19
N LYS A 156 -16.07 12.75 -1.90
CA LYS A 156 -14.65 12.89 -1.52
C LYS A 156 -14.49 13.79 -0.31
N GLY A 157 -13.30 13.77 0.29
CA GLY A 157 -12.87 14.82 1.22
C GLY A 157 -12.79 16.21 0.56
N GLN A 158 -12.73 17.26 1.37
CA GLN A 158 -12.65 18.66 0.90
C GLN A 158 -11.22 19.06 0.49
N GLY A 159 -11.00 19.61 -0.71
CA GLY A 159 -9.65 19.98 -1.17
C GLY A 159 -8.77 18.75 -1.45
N ASN A 160 -7.53 18.71 -0.92
CA ASN A 160 -6.61 17.56 -1.00
C ASN A 160 -6.95 16.45 0.03
N GLN A 161 -8.18 16.44 0.56
CA GLN A 161 -8.53 15.59 1.70
C GLN A 161 -9.12 14.24 1.29
N ARG A 162 -8.91 13.27 2.18
CA ARG A 162 -9.40 11.90 2.19
C ARG A 162 -10.49 11.74 3.27
N PRO A 163 -11.26 10.64 3.32
CA PRO A 163 -11.30 9.55 2.33
C PRO A 163 -11.93 9.98 1.00
N THR A 164 -11.85 9.11 0.00
CA THR A 164 -12.57 9.22 -1.27
C THR A 164 -13.35 7.94 -1.53
N GLY A 165 -14.51 8.06 -2.17
CA GLY A 165 -15.41 6.94 -2.44
C GLY A 165 -16.32 6.57 -1.28
N HIS A 166 -16.27 7.30 -0.16
CA HIS A 166 -17.14 7.05 0.98
C HIS A 166 -18.49 7.77 0.86
N THR A 167 -19.47 7.30 1.63
CA THR A 167 -20.78 7.96 1.77
C THR A 167 -20.63 9.26 2.57
N VAL A 168 -20.91 10.40 1.93
CA VAL A 168 -20.62 11.75 2.45
C VAL A 168 -21.84 12.54 2.90
N ALA A 169 -23.03 12.17 2.43
CA ALA A 169 -24.28 12.90 2.65
C ALA A 169 -25.47 11.93 2.65
N GLU A 170 -26.62 12.29 2.06
CA GLU A 170 -27.86 11.53 2.21
C GLU A 170 -27.70 10.02 1.94
N TYR A 171 -28.25 9.21 2.83
CA TYR A 171 -28.14 7.75 2.75
C TYR A 171 -29.33 7.02 3.34
N CYS A 172 -29.43 5.74 2.98
CA CYS A 172 -30.29 4.75 3.62
C CYS A 172 -29.46 3.71 4.38
N GLU A 173 -30.03 3.21 5.45
CA GLU A 173 -29.44 2.22 6.32
C GLU A 173 -30.34 0.99 6.38
N LEU A 174 -29.76 -0.18 6.11
CA LEU A 174 -30.35 -1.47 6.42
C LEU A 174 -29.76 -1.96 7.74
N ASN A 175 -30.56 -1.96 8.80
CA ASN A 175 -30.15 -2.28 10.16
C ASN A 175 -30.64 -3.69 10.54
N LEU A 176 -29.72 -4.58 10.87
CA LEU A 176 -30.00 -5.96 11.25
C LEU A 176 -29.93 -6.11 12.76
N GLU A 177 -31.03 -6.56 13.37
CA GLU A 177 -31.06 -6.91 14.79
C GLU A 177 -30.43 -8.29 15.08
N ASN A 178 -30.48 -8.71 16.35
CA ASN A 178 -29.84 -9.92 16.83
C ASN A 178 -30.21 -11.16 15.99
N ASN A 179 -29.20 -11.83 15.46
CA ASN A 179 -29.34 -13.00 14.59
C ASN A 179 -30.25 -12.80 13.36
N ALA A 180 -30.52 -11.56 12.94
CA ALA A 180 -31.18 -11.31 11.67
C ALA A 180 -30.25 -11.72 10.51
N THR A 181 -30.81 -12.25 9.44
CA THR A 181 -30.02 -12.78 8.31
C THR A 181 -30.53 -12.27 6.98
N ILE A 182 -29.61 -12.09 6.04
CA ILE A 182 -29.91 -11.91 4.63
C ILE A 182 -29.32 -13.11 3.88
N GLU A 183 -30.17 -13.91 3.25
CA GLU A 183 -29.78 -14.98 2.34
C GLU A 183 -29.74 -14.42 0.92
N ASN A 184 -28.55 -14.15 0.39
CA ASN A 184 -28.39 -13.53 -0.92
C ASN A 184 -28.10 -14.60 -1.99
N ASN A 185 -29.05 -14.77 -2.90
CA ASN A 185 -28.90 -15.54 -4.14
C ASN A 185 -28.85 -14.63 -5.38
N GLY A 186 -29.09 -13.33 -5.22
CA GLY A 186 -29.10 -12.33 -6.27
C GLY A 186 -27.99 -11.29 -6.09
N GLU A 187 -28.34 -10.02 -6.25
CA GLU A 187 -27.40 -8.90 -6.17
C GLU A 187 -27.79 -7.91 -5.07
N ILE A 188 -26.81 -7.44 -4.30
CA ILE A 188 -26.95 -6.31 -3.37
C ILE A 188 -25.97 -5.23 -3.79
N VAL A 189 -26.47 -4.05 -4.15
CA VAL A 189 -25.66 -2.85 -4.41
C VAL A 189 -25.85 -1.89 -3.25
N CYS A 190 -24.79 -1.63 -2.49
CA CYS A 190 -24.87 -0.79 -1.31
C CYS A 190 -23.94 0.44 -1.43
N TYR A 191 -24.55 1.63 -1.52
CA TYR A 191 -23.87 2.92 -1.38
C TYR A 191 -24.23 3.64 -0.07
N GLY A 192 -25.30 3.20 0.60
CA GLY A 192 -25.66 3.57 1.97
C GLY A 192 -24.93 2.69 2.99
N TYR A 193 -25.62 2.19 4.01
CA TYR A 193 -24.99 1.32 5.02
C TYR A 193 -25.80 0.06 5.29
N ILE A 194 -25.11 -1.05 5.58
CA ILE A 194 -25.68 -2.26 6.19
C ILE A 194 -25.03 -2.43 7.57
N LYS A 195 -25.83 -2.35 8.63
CA LYS A 195 -25.33 -2.23 10.00
C LYS A 195 -25.92 -3.26 10.95
N GLU A 196 -25.17 -3.53 12.01
CA GLU A 196 -25.66 -4.26 13.18
C GLU A 196 -26.39 -3.28 14.12
N SER A 197 -27.50 -3.70 14.73
CA SER A 197 -28.19 -2.90 15.76
C SER A 197 -27.39 -2.73 17.06
N SER A 198 -26.46 -3.65 17.29
CA SER A 198 -25.53 -3.66 18.42
C SER A 198 -24.29 -4.46 18.01
N SER A 199 -23.11 -4.09 18.51
CA SER A 199 -21.84 -4.75 18.12
C SER A 199 -21.90 -6.27 18.28
N ASN A 200 -21.51 -7.00 17.25
CA ASN A 200 -21.41 -8.46 17.24
C ASN A 200 -22.70 -9.17 17.64
N ASN A 201 -23.85 -8.69 17.13
CA ASN A 201 -25.17 -9.23 17.47
C ASN A 201 -25.54 -10.56 16.79
N GLY A 202 -24.60 -11.18 16.08
CA GLY A 202 -24.81 -12.45 15.39
C GLY A 202 -25.59 -12.32 14.07
N SER A 203 -25.89 -11.10 13.61
CA SER A 203 -26.46 -10.89 12.28
C SER A 203 -25.47 -11.20 11.18
N LYS A 204 -25.97 -11.68 10.03
CA LYS A 204 -25.15 -12.18 8.94
C LYS A 204 -25.76 -11.90 7.56
N ILE A 205 -24.90 -11.75 6.57
CA ILE A 205 -25.25 -11.82 5.15
C ILE A 205 -24.59 -13.07 4.59
N TYR A 206 -25.37 -14.02 4.09
CA TYR A 206 -24.88 -15.19 3.37
C TYR A 206 -24.90 -14.90 1.88
N LEU A 207 -23.73 -14.94 1.25
CA LEU A 207 -23.55 -14.73 -0.18
C LEU A 207 -23.38 -16.12 -0.81
N ASN A 208 -24.51 -16.68 -1.27
CA ASN A 208 -24.55 -18.01 -1.87
C ASN A 208 -23.87 -18.02 -3.24
N SER A 209 -23.53 -19.20 -3.73
CA SER A 209 -22.89 -19.38 -5.05
C SER A 209 -23.60 -18.59 -6.17
N GLY A 210 -22.83 -17.79 -6.92
CA GLY A 210 -23.33 -16.94 -8.00
C GLY A 210 -23.90 -15.58 -7.58
N SER A 211 -24.04 -15.32 -6.27
CA SER A 211 -24.54 -14.05 -5.75
C SER A 211 -23.47 -12.95 -5.76
N ILE A 212 -23.94 -11.71 -5.73
CA ILE A 212 -23.10 -10.51 -5.79
C ILE A 212 -23.44 -9.58 -4.62
N ILE A 213 -22.40 -9.00 -4.02
CA ILE A 213 -22.52 -7.76 -3.25
C ILE A 213 -21.51 -6.73 -3.74
N GLU A 214 -21.96 -5.50 -3.94
CA GLU A 214 -21.13 -4.34 -4.27
C GLU A 214 -21.11 -3.39 -3.07
N LEU A 215 -19.90 -3.01 -2.65
CA LEU A 215 -19.63 -2.01 -1.61
C LEU A 215 -18.74 -0.89 -2.17
N PRO A 216 -18.76 0.30 -1.56
CA PRO A 216 -17.81 1.33 -1.92
C PRO A 216 -16.39 0.88 -1.55
N PHE A 217 -15.46 1.01 -2.50
CA PHE A 217 -14.03 0.82 -2.26
C PHE A 217 -13.49 2.16 -1.74
N ILE A 218 -13.32 2.26 -0.43
CA ILE A 218 -12.96 3.53 0.21
C ILE A 218 -11.45 3.64 0.26
N VAL A 219 -10.91 4.77 -0.22
CA VAL A 219 -9.48 5.04 -0.18
C VAL A 219 -9.21 6.21 0.76
N TYR A 220 -8.35 5.98 1.75
CA TYR A 220 -8.02 6.94 2.79
C TYR A 220 -6.73 7.71 2.53
N ASP A 221 -5.98 7.35 1.48
CA ASP A 221 -4.69 7.97 1.17
C ASP A 221 -4.53 8.37 -0.30
N PHE A 222 -5.63 8.56 -1.05
CA PHE A 222 -5.55 9.04 -2.43
C PHE A 222 -4.85 10.40 -2.49
N ARG A 223 -3.76 10.51 -3.26
CA ARG A 223 -2.90 11.73 -3.31
C ARG A 223 -2.94 12.48 -4.65
N GLY A 224 -3.88 12.11 -5.54
CA GLY A 224 -4.03 12.74 -6.85
C GLY A 224 -3.10 12.16 -7.92
N GLY A 225 -3.32 12.61 -9.16
CA GLY A 225 -2.72 12.01 -10.36
C GLY A 225 -1.20 12.08 -10.43
N SER A 226 -0.58 13.21 -10.05
CA SER A 226 0.88 13.38 -10.13
C SER A 226 1.64 12.44 -9.20
N TYR A 227 1.15 12.25 -7.96
CA TYR A 227 1.69 11.25 -7.04
C TYR A 227 1.47 9.83 -7.58
N SER A 228 0.27 9.52 -8.08
CA SER A 228 0.00 8.20 -8.67
C SER A 228 0.89 7.89 -9.88
N SER A 229 1.21 8.91 -10.69
CA SER A 229 2.13 8.82 -11.83
C SER A 229 3.57 8.53 -11.37
N ALA A 230 4.05 9.23 -10.34
CA ALA A 230 5.37 8.99 -9.76
C ALA A 230 5.48 7.57 -9.17
N CYS A 231 4.46 7.12 -8.42
CA CYS A 231 4.36 5.75 -7.94
C CYS A 231 4.45 4.73 -9.07
N ASN A 232 3.70 4.92 -10.15
CA ASN A 232 3.72 4.02 -11.30
C ASN A 232 5.12 3.92 -11.93
N PHE A 233 5.80 5.05 -12.10
CA PHE A 233 7.16 5.08 -12.65
C PHE A 233 8.17 4.34 -11.76
N GLU A 234 8.05 4.49 -10.44
CA GLU A 234 8.91 3.82 -9.47
C GLU A 234 8.53 2.36 -9.19
N GLY A 235 7.52 1.81 -9.87
CA GLY A 235 7.04 0.45 -9.61
C GLY A 235 6.42 0.29 -8.23
N VAL A 236 5.75 1.33 -7.73
CA VAL A 236 5.07 1.37 -6.43
C VAL A 236 3.56 1.51 -6.65
N PHE A 237 2.75 0.72 -5.94
CA PHE A 237 1.30 0.86 -6.01
C PHE A 237 0.86 2.16 -5.31
N PRO A 238 0.01 3.00 -5.94
CA PRO A 238 -0.22 4.37 -5.48
C PRO A 238 -1.16 4.53 -4.28
N LEU A 239 -1.86 3.47 -3.88
CA LEU A 239 -2.84 3.49 -2.77
C LEU A 239 -2.40 2.52 -1.68
N LYS A 240 -2.37 2.93 -0.41
CA LYS A 240 -1.87 2.09 0.69
C LYS A 240 -2.97 1.78 1.71
N ILE A 241 -3.92 2.70 1.90
CA ILE A 241 -4.96 2.59 2.94
C ILE A 241 -6.33 2.58 2.28
N PHE A 242 -6.98 1.41 2.27
CA PHE A 242 -8.32 1.23 1.72
C PHE A 242 -9.14 0.21 2.54
N ASP A 243 -10.48 0.27 2.43
CA ASP A 243 -11.41 -0.63 3.13
C ASP A 243 -12.86 -0.58 2.59
N PHE A 244 -13.76 -1.40 3.16
CA PHE A 244 -15.17 -1.57 2.79
C PHE A 244 -16.13 -1.29 3.96
N ALA A 245 -16.01 -0.13 4.60
CA ALA A 245 -16.68 0.19 5.87
C ALA A 245 -18.22 0.28 5.83
N ASN A 246 -18.83 0.27 4.63
CA ASN A 246 -20.28 0.40 4.46
C ASN A 246 -21.09 -0.83 4.89
N SER A 247 -20.45 -1.98 5.12
CA SER A 247 -21.07 -3.14 5.78
C SER A 247 -20.34 -3.49 7.07
N GLN A 248 -21.05 -3.39 8.20
CA GLN A 248 -20.56 -3.81 9.52
C GLN A 248 -21.02 -5.23 9.89
N VAL A 249 -21.97 -5.76 9.13
CA VAL A 249 -22.49 -7.12 9.28
C VAL A 249 -21.49 -8.11 8.71
N GLU A 250 -21.32 -9.26 9.37
CA GLU A 250 -20.49 -10.36 8.86
C GLU A 250 -21.04 -10.87 7.52
N MET A 251 -20.24 -10.76 6.46
CA MET A 251 -20.54 -11.26 5.12
C MET A 251 -19.81 -12.59 4.90
N ILE A 252 -20.55 -13.64 4.58
CA ILE A 252 -20.01 -14.99 4.37
C ILE A 252 -20.17 -15.36 2.90
N PHE A 253 -19.04 -15.45 2.21
CA PHE A 253 -18.92 -15.74 0.79
C PHE A 253 -18.72 -17.24 0.57
N GLU A 254 -19.65 -17.88 -0.14
CA GLU A 254 -19.45 -19.23 -0.69
C GLU A 254 -18.67 -19.17 -2.01
N TYR A 255 -18.05 -20.28 -2.40
CA TYR A 255 -17.43 -20.40 -3.72
C TYR A 255 -18.37 -19.94 -4.85
N ASN A 256 -17.83 -19.19 -5.82
CA ASN A 256 -18.54 -18.48 -6.90
C ASN A 256 -19.41 -17.27 -6.50
N SER A 257 -19.48 -16.87 -5.24
CA SER A 257 -20.01 -15.53 -4.89
C SER A 257 -18.96 -14.43 -5.16
N THR A 258 -19.39 -13.18 -5.29
CA THR A 258 -18.50 -12.05 -5.61
C THR A 258 -18.70 -10.83 -4.72
N LEU A 259 -17.61 -10.29 -4.18
CA LEU A 259 -17.52 -8.94 -3.63
C LEU A 259 -16.92 -8.00 -4.68
N TYR A 260 -17.71 -7.02 -5.13
CA TYR A 260 -17.21 -5.89 -5.90
C TYR A 260 -16.93 -4.69 -4.99
N GLY A 261 -15.80 -4.04 -5.24
CA GLY A 261 -15.49 -2.71 -4.76
C GLY A 261 -15.72 -1.68 -5.86
N SER A 262 -16.44 -0.60 -5.56
CA SER A 262 -16.61 0.53 -6.49
C SER A 262 -15.93 1.77 -5.94
N LEU A 263 -14.85 2.18 -6.60
CA LEU A 263 -14.05 3.34 -6.21
C LEU A 263 -14.59 4.60 -6.89
N ALA A 264 -14.80 5.68 -6.15
CA ALA A 264 -14.95 7.01 -6.70
C ALA A 264 -13.78 7.89 -6.26
N ALA A 265 -13.09 8.51 -7.21
CA ALA A 265 -11.92 9.35 -6.99
C ALA A 265 -11.99 10.62 -7.83
N TYR A 266 -11.64 11.76 -7.24
CA TYR A 266 -11.65 13.05 -7.93
C TYR A 266 -10.28 13.37 -8.53
N ALA A 267 -10.22 13.58 -9.84
CA ALA A 267 -9.02 14.02 -10.54
C ALA A 267 -9.38 14.89 -11.75
N ASN A 268 -8.47 15.75 -12.24
CA ASN A 268 -8.69 16.60 -13.42
C ASN A 268 -10.04 17.34 -13.41
N ASN A 269 -10.41 17.90 -12.26
CA ASN A 269 -11.68 18.59 -12.02
C ASN A 269 -12.95 17.76 -12.28
N ASN A 270 -12.85 16.43 -12.22
CA ASN A 270 -13.95 15.50 -12.43
C ASN A 270 -13.94 14.39 -11.37
N MET A 271 -15.12 13.92 -10.98
CA MET A 271 -15.24 12.66 -10.22
C MET A 271 -15.18 11.51 -11.22
N TYR A 272 -14.17 10.66 -11.09
CA TYR A 272 -14.08 9.39 -11.80
C TYR A 272 -14.64 8.29 -10.91
N VAL A 273 -15.50 7.47 -11.49
CA VAL A 273 -16.04 6.28 -10.84
C VAL A 273 -15.41 5.12 -11.58
N ALA A 274 -14.66 4.29 -10.85
CA ALA A 274 -13.99 3.14 -11.39
C ALA A 274 -15.01 2.07 -11.80
N ASP A 275 -14.61 1.25 -12.76
CA ASP A 275 -15.29 -0.02 -13.00
C ASP A 275 -15.24 -0.86 -11.71
N ARG A 276 -16.29 -1.67 -11.51
CA ARG A 276 -16.38 -2.60 -10.38
C ARG A 276 -15.13 -3.48 -10.33
N THR A 277 -14.41 -3.45 -9.21
CA THR A 277 -13.22 -4.28 -9.00
C THR A 277 -13.53 -5.51 -8.14
N LYS A 278 -13.05 -6.69 -8.54
CA LYS A 278 -13.31 -7.94 -7.80
C LYS A 278 -12.34 -8.07 -6.64
N VAL A 279 -12.88 -8.02 -5.43
CA VAL A 279 -12.10 -8.21 -4.20
C VAL A 279 -12.11 -9.69 -3.81
N VAL A 280 -13.28 -10.31 -3.80
CA VAL A 280 -13.49 -11.75 -3.58
C VAL A 280 -14.24 -12.29 -4.79
N SER A 281 -13.75 -13.36 -5.42
CA SER A 281 -14.45 -14.07 -6.49
C SER A 281 -13.75 -15.40 -6.80
N SER A 282 -14.32 -16.21 -7.68
CA SER A 282 -13.67 -17.42 -8.23
C SER A 282 -12.85 -17.16 -9.49
N ASP A 283 -12.86 -15.93 -10.01
CA ASP A 283 -12.03 -15.49 -11.13
C ASP A 283 -11.56 -14.02 -10.95
N ASN A 284 -10.33 -13.72 -11.38
CA ASN A 284 -9.80 -12.35 -11.51
C ASN A 284 -10.00 -11.44 -10.27
N ALA A 285 -9.79 -11.96 -9.07
CA ALA A 285 -9.99 -11.24 -7.81
C ALA A 285 -8.73 -11.22 -6.93
N LEU A 286 -8.66 -10.26 -6.00
CA LEU A 286 -7.60 -10.21 -4.98
C LEU A 286 -7.58 -11.50 -4.14
N PHE A 287 -8.73 -11.90 -3.61
CA PHE A 287 -8.96 -13.19 -2.95
C PHE A 287 -9.68 -14.13 -3.92
N LEU A 288 -8.89 -14.94 -4.61
CA LEU A 288 -9.36 -15.90 -5.60
C LEU A 288 -9.75 -17.22 -4.92
N MET A 289 -11.05 -17.50 -4.85
CA MET A 289 -11.59 -18.70 -4.21
C MET A 289 -11.47 -19.92 -5.11
N GLY A 290 -10.93 -21.01 -4.59
CA GLY A 290 -11.01 -22.34 -5.17
C GLY A 290 -12.31 -23.05 -4.81
N GLU A 291 -12.61 -24.13 -5.52
CA GLU A 291 -13.83 -24.92 -5.28
C GLU A 291 -13.93 -25.38 -3.82
N GLY A 292 -15.10 -25.18 -3.22
CA GLY A 292 -15.37 -25.52 -1.81
C GLY A 292 -14.77 -24.57 -0.77
N ALA A 293 -14.09 -23.49 -1.19
CA ALA A 293 -13.63 -22.46 -0.27
C ALA A 293 -14.75 -21.52 0.17
N SER A 294 -14.55 -20.86 1.31
CA SER A 294 -15.39 -19.77 1.80
C SER A 294 -14.55 -18.68 2.43
N ILE A 295 -15.03 -17.44 2.35
CA ILE A 295 -14.39 -16.28 2.99
C ILE A 295 -15.44 -15.56 3.85
N SER A 296 -15.11 -15.21 5.09
CA SER A 296 -15.91 -14.29 5.91
C SER A 296 -15.21 -12.93 5.99
N ILE A 297 -15.95 -11.84 5.80
CA ILE A 297 -15.45 -10.46 5.92
C ILE A 297 -16.33 -9.69 6.90
N LYS A 298 -15.69 -9.01 7.86
CA LYS A 298 -16.37 -8.15 8.82
C LYS A 298 -15.56 -6.90 9.16
N TYR A 299 -16.12 -5.73 8.89
CA TYR A 299 -15.62 -4.47 9.44
C TYR A 299 -15.98 -4.37 10.94
N GLN A 300 -14.97 -4.35 11.81
CA GLN A 300 -15.13 -4.37 13.26
C GLN A 300 -15.31 -2.94 13.79
N SER A 301 -16.54 -2.46 13.75
CA SER A 301 -16.84 -1.13 14.30
C SER A 301 -16.80 -1.12 15.83
N SER A 302 -16.04 -0.19 16.40
CA SER A 302 -16.09 0.19 17.81
C SER A 302 -17.44 0.79 18.23
N ASN A 303 -18.24 1.28 17.27
CA ASN A 303 -19.60 1.78 17.51
C ASN A 303 -20.55 1.36 16.36
N PRO A 304 -21.60 0.58 16.63
CA PRO A 304 -22.50 0.09 15.59
C PRO A 304 -23.27 1.21 14.86
N GLU A 305 -23.51 2.34 15.52
CA GLU A 305 -24.27 3.45 14.92
C GLU A 305 -23.41 4.32 13.99
N TYR A 306 -22.07 4.31 14.12
CA TYR A 306 -21.18 5.25 13.41
C TYR A 306 -20.07 4.56 12.61
N THR A 307 -19.55 5.27 11.61
CA THR A 307 -18.35 4.89 10.88
C THR A 307 -17.22 5.87 11.20
N SER A 308 -16.09 5.35 11.68
CA SER A 308 -14.96 6.17 12.13
C SER A 308 -14.00 6.50 11.00
N ASN A 309 -13.30 7.63 11.17
CA ASN A 309 -12.25 8.07 10.29
C ASN A 309 -10.88 7.95 11.00
N ASP A 310 -10.31 6.75 10.99
CA ASP A 310 -9.22 6.27 11.85
C ASP A 310 -7.86 6.18 11.14
N TYR A 311 -7.74 6.72 9.93
CA TYR A 311 -6.53 6.67 9.12
C TYR A 311 -5.45 7.71 9.46
N LYS A 312 -5.54 8.42 10.58
CA LYS A 312 -4.69 9.59 10.91
C LYS A 312 -3.49 9.23 11.80
N THR A 313 -2.41 10.01 11.71
CA THR A 313 -1.13 9.74 12.40
C THR A 313 -1.24 9.64 13.92
N ASN A 314 -2.18 10.38 14.53
CA ASN A 314 -2.35 10.52 15.97
C ASN A 314 -3.46 9.64 16.56
N VAL A 315 -3.97 8.66 15.81
CA VAL A 315 -4.98 7.72 16.30
C VAL A 315 -4.32 6.72 17.26
N SER A 316 -4.99 6.44 18.38
CA SER A 316 -4.61 5.36 19.30
C SER A 316 -4.99 4.01 18.70
N LEU A 317 -4.18 2.98 18.92
CA LEU A 317 -4.48 1.58 18.54
C LEU A 317 -5.90 1.15 18.92
N ASP A 318 -6.36 1.50 20.13
CA ASP A 318 -7.69 1.12 20.63
C ASP A 318 -8.87 1.74 19.85
N ASN A 319 -8.59 2.71 18.97
CA ASN A 319 -9.60 3.44 18.19
C ASN A 319 -9.56 3.08 16.69
N ILE A 320 -8.73 2.13 16.29
CA ILE A 320 -8.69 1.60 14.93
C ILE A 320 -9.80 0.57 14.77
N ASN A 321 -10.58 0.71 13.70
CA ASN A 321 -11.53 -0.30 13.27
C ASN A 321 -10.90 -1.11 12.14
N GLU A 322 -10.71 -2.40 12.39
CA GLU A 322 -10.12 -3.35 11.45
C GLU A 322 -11.21 -4.08 10.67
N THR A 323 -10.93 -4.39 9.41
CA THR A 323 -11.65 -5.39 8.62
C THR A 323 -10.99 -6.74 8.80
N LYS A 324 -11.74 -7.62 9.46
CA LYS A 324 -11.36 -9.00 9.68
C LYS A 324 -11.77 -9.87 8.50
N ILE A 325 -10.83 -10.66 7.98
CA ILE A 325 -11.04 -11.58 6.85
C ILE A 325 -10.66 -12.98 7.31
N ILE A 326 -11.60 -13.92 7.28
CA ILE A 326 -11.38 -15.33 7.63
C ILE A 326 -11.48 -16.16 6.36
N VAL A 327 -10.46 -16.97 6.10
CA VAL A 327 -10.33 -17.81 4.90
C VAL A 327 -10.41 -19.28 5.29
N ASP A 328 -11.31 -20.00 4.64
CA ASP A 328 -11.48 -21.44 4.78
C ASP A 328 -11.41 -22.15 3.42
N GLY A 329 -10.65 -23.23 3.34
CA GLY A 329 -10.45 -23.98 2.10
C GLY A 329 -9.28 -23.45 1.27
N ASN A 330 -9.35 -23.64 -0.06
CA ASN A 330 -8.27 -23.26 -0.96
C ASN A 330 -8.50 -21.87 -1.55
N VAL A 331 -7.66 -20.89 -1.21
CA VAL A 331 -7.76 -19.51 -1.72
C VAL A 331 -6.40 -19.04 -2.22
N SER A 332 -6.37 -18.21 -3.26
CA SER A 332 -5.13 -17.57 -3.70
C SER A 332 -5.21 -16.06 -3.54
N PHE A 333 -4.12 -15.44 -3.08
CA PHE A 333 -3.93 -14.00 -3.16
C PHE A 333 -3.36 -13.71 -4.54
N SER A 334 -4.24 -13.25 -5.44
CA SER A 334 -3.92 -12.93 -6.82
C SER A 334 -3.76 -11.42 -6.96
N SER A 335 -4.61 -10.76 -7.73
CA SER A 335 -4.43 -9.36 -8.08
C SER A 335 -5.76 -8.61 -8.16
N LEU A 336 -5.70 -7.31 -7.91
CA LEU A 336 -6.80 -6.36 -8.00
C LEU A 336 -6.54 -5.42 -9.18
N THR A 337 -7.56 -5.18 -10.01
CA THR A 337 -7.48 -4.19 -11.10
C THR A 337 -8.34 -2.98 -10.77
N LEU A 338 -7.74 -1.79 -10.76
CA LEU A 338 -8.41 -0.52 -10.53
C LEU A 338 -8.32 0.35 -11.79
N SER A 339 -9.48 0.68 -12.38
CA SER A 339 -9.57 1.54 -13.56
C SER A 339 -10.10 2.92 -13.17
N LEU A 340 -9.32 3.99 -13.36
CA LEU A 340 -9.74 5.36 -13.07
C LEU A 340 -9.39 6.29 -14.23
N GLY A 341 -10.39 6.97 -14.78
CA GLY A 341 -10.18 8.07 -15.75
C GLY A 341 -9.43 7.69 -17.03
N GLY A 342 -9.54 6.43 -17.47
CA GLY A 342 -8.88 5.91 -18.68
C GLY A 342 -7.53 5.21 -18.43
N SER A 343 -7.03 5.21 -17.19
CA SER A 343 -5.85 4.45 -16.76
C SER A 343 -6.26 3.26 -15.90
N SER A 344 -5.58 2.13 -16.05
CA SER A 344 -5.81 0.91 -15.27
C SER A 344 -4.54 0.53 -14.51
N PHE A 345 -4.67 0.24 -13.22
CA PHE A 345 -3.61 -0.23 -12.35
C PHE A 345 -3.92 -1.66 -11.90
N ASN A 346 -2.99 -2.59 -12.11
CA ASN A 346 -3.13 -3.95 -11.63
C ASN A 346 -2.10 -4.21 -10.52
N THR A 347 -2.54 -4.71 -9.36
CA THR A 347 -1.61 -5.01 -8.25
C THR A 347 -0.62 -6.14 -8.59
N SER A 348 -0.80 -6.90 -9.67
CA SER A 348 0.20 -7.85 -10.18
C SER A 348 1.50 -7.17 -10.63
N ASP A 349 1.43 -5.89 -11.02
CA ASP A 349 2.58 -5.14 -11.54
C ASP A 349 3.44 -4.54 -10.41
N PHE A 350 2.97 -4.66 -9.16
CA PHE A 350 3.54 -4.00 -7.98
C PHE A 350 3.56 -4.94 -6.76
N PHE A 351 4.03 -4.43 -5.62
CA PHE A 351 3.70 -5.03 -4.32
C PHE A 351 2.29 -4.61 -3.91
N CYS A 352 1.35 -5.55 -3.92
CA CYS A 352 -0.01 -5.33 -3.42
C CYS A 352 0.03 -4.92 -1.94
N PRO A 353 -0.51 -3.75 -1.56
CA PRO A 353 -0.43 -3.29 -0.19
C PRO A 353 -1.61 -3.75 0.67
N LEU A 354 -1.31 -4.15 1.91
CA LEU A 354 -2.27 -4.41 2.97
C LEU A 354 -1.84 -3.62 4.22
N CYS A 355 -2.72 -2.78 4.76
CA CYS A 355 -2.41 -1.87 5.85
C CYS A 355 -2.97 -2.33 7.21
N PHE A 356 -2.77 -1.52 8.24
CA PHE A 356 -3.28 -1.69 9.60
C PHE A 356 -4.79 -1.96 9.72
N LYS A 357 -5.57 -1.73 8.65
CA LYS A 357 -6.98 -2.07 8.62
C LYS A 357 -7.26 -3.56 8.48
N TYR A 358 -6.28 -4.41 8.18
CA TYR A 358 -6.54 -5.82 7.88
C TYR A 358 -6.03 -6.78 8.95
N ASP A 359 -6.96 -7.56 9.51
CA ASP A 359 -6.71 -8.80 10.26
C ASP A 359 -7.13 -10.00 9.41
N ILE A 360 -6.16 -10.69 8.81
CA ILE A 360 -6.43 -11.83 7.93
C ILE A 360 -6.09 -13.13 8.64
N ILE A 361 -7.04 -14.07 8.67
CA ILE A 361 -6.90 -15.37 9.31
C ILE A 361 -7.13 -16.47 8.28
N ILE A 362 -6.09 -17.26 8.02
CA ILE A 362 -6.20 -18.52 7.28
C ILE A 362 -6.60 -19.58 8.30
N ASN A 363 -7.89 -19.88 8.34
CA ASN A 363 -8.48 -20.74 9.37
C ASN A 363 -8.32 -22.22 9.04
N SER A 364 -8.52 -22.61 7.78
CA SER A 364 -8.35 -23.99 7.31
C SER A 364 -7.98 -24.03 5.83
N GLY A 365 -7.49 -25.18 5.36
CA GLY A 365 -7.12 -25.37 3.96
C GLY A 365 -5.77 -24.76 3.57
N THR A 366 -5.64 -24.35 2.31
CA THR A 366 -4.39 -23.84 1.75
C THR A 366 -4.60 -22.47 1.11
N THR A 367 -3.91 -21.46 1.62
CA THR A 367 -3.82 -20.16 0.96
C THR A 367 -2.51 -20.05 0.18
N THR A 368 -2.55 -19.57 -1.06
CA THR A 368 -1.35 -19.37 -1.89
C THR A 368 -1.19 -17.92 -2.34
N LEU A 369 -0.06 -17.32 -2.01
CA LEU A 369 0.33 -16.00 -2.50
C LEU A 369 0.91 -16.13 -3.91
N LEU A 370 0.22 -15.58 -4.91
CA LEU A 370 0.63 -15.65 -6.32
C LEU A 370 1.34 -14.39 -6.81
N ASN A 371 1.10 -13.24 -6.18
CA ASN A 371 1.70 -11.96 -6.55
C ASN A 371 2.43 -11.31 -5.37
N LYS A 372 3.35 -10.40 -5.71
CA LYS A 372 4.13 -9.66 -4.72
C LYS A 372 3.21 -8.90 -3.78
N THR A 373 3.43 -9.00 -2.48
CA THR A 373 2.54 -8.42 -1.47
C THR A 373 3.34 -7.80 -0.33
N LYS A 374 2.90 -6.64 0.16
CA LYS A 374 3.48 -6.00 1.33
C LYS A 374 2.42 -5.70 2.37
N PHE A 375 2.75 -6.01 3.62
CA PHE A 375 1.95 -5.70 4.79
C PHE A 375 2.63 -4.55 5.53
N TYR A 376 1.94 -3.43 5.64
CA TYR A 376 2.40 -2.28 6.40
C TYR A 376 2.17 -2.48 7.90
N SER A 377 2.91 -1.70 8.70
CA SER A 377 2.83 -1.62 10.16
C SER A 377 1.37 -1.69 10.66
N GLY A 378 1.08 -2.62 11.58
CA GLY A 378 -0.25 -2.87 12.14
C GLY A 378 -1.05 -3.99 11.47
N ALA A 379 -0.76 -4.35 10.22
CA ALA A 379 -1.50 -5.41 9.54
C ALA A 379 -1.16 -6.79 10.12
N THR A 380 -2.14 -7.68 10.22
CA THR A 380 -1.94 -9.03 10.77
C THR A 380 -2.34 -10.11 9.76
N LEU A 381 -1.49 -11.13 9.62
CA LEU A 381 -1.78 -12.38 8.92
C LEU A 381 -1.53 -13.56 9.86
N THR A 382 -2.57 -14.33 10.14
CA THR A 382 -2.53 -15.51 11.02
C THR A 382 -2.78 -16.79 10.23
N VAL A 383 -1.93 -17.80 10.43
CA VAL A 383 -2.12 -19.16 9.90
C VAL A 383 -2.50 -20.07 11.08
N ASN A 384 -3.74 -20.54 11.13
CA ASN A 384 -4.21 -21.39 12.23
C ASN A 384 -3.66 -22.83 12.15
N PRO A 385 -3.69 -23.58 13.27
CA PRO A 385 -3.32 -24.99 13.27
C PRO A 385 -4.07 -25.81 12.21
N GLY A 386 -3.32 -26.58 11.41
CA GLY A 386 -3.87 -27.38 10.32
C GLY A 386 -4.04 -26.64 8.99
N ALA A 387 -3.92 -25.30 8.97
CA ALA A 387 -3.91 -24.53 7.74
C ALA A 387 -2.50 -24.42 7.14
N THR A 388 -2.44 -24.12 5.83
CA THR A 388 -1.19 -23.91 5.08
C THR A 388 -1.18 -22.57 4.36
N LEU A 389 -0.06 -21.86 4.42
CA LEU A 389 0.23 -20.68 3.59
C LEU A 389 1.43 -20.96 2.68
N ASN A 390 1.25 -20.85 1.37
CA ASN A 390 2.31 -20.91 0.37
C ASN A 390 2.70 -19.50 -0.09
N ILE A 391 3.93 -19.07 0.19
CA ILE A 391 4.47 -17.79 -0.27
C ILE A 391 5.27 -18.07 -1.55
N ASN A 392 4.60 -18.00 -2.71
CA ASN A 392 5.21 -18.28 -4.03
C ASN A 392 5.65 -17.01 -4.78
N ALA A 393 5.41 -15.84 -4.20
CA ALA A 393 5.87 -14.54 -4.68
C ALA A 393 6.44 -13.75 -3.50
N ASP A 394 7.18 -12.67 -3.80
CA ASP A 394 7.88 -11.91 -2.78
C ASP A 394 6.92 -11.27 -1.78
N MET A 395 7.24 -11.38 -0.49
CA MET A 395 6.40 -10.89 0.59
C MET A 395 7.20 -10.10 1.63
N MET A 396 6.74 -8.88 1.94
CA MET A 396 7.36 -7.98 2.91
C MET A 396 6.39 -7.67 4.05
N MET A 397 6.78 -7.93 5.29
CA MET A 397 6.08 -7.49 6.51
C MET A 397 6.90 -6.37 7.15
N TYR A 398 6.39 -5.14 7.14
CA TYR A 398 7.13 -3.98 7.63
C TYR A 398 7.20 -4.02 9.16
N ARG A 399 8.40 -3.81 9.72
CA ARG A 399 8.57 -3.74 11.17
C ARG A 399 8.24 -2.35 11.68
N GLU A 400 8.82 -1.32 11.08
CA GLU A 400 8.42 0.05 11.33
C GLU A 400 8.10 0.72 10.00
N TYR A 401 6.97 1.42 9.95
CA TYR A 401 6.66 2.24 8.79
C TYR A 401 6.39 3.67 9.24
N ARG A 402 7.17 4.59 8.69
CA ARG A 402 6.90 6.03 8.77
C ARG A 402 6.71 6.53 7.36
N GLU A 403 5.47 6.86 7.02
CA GLU A 403 5.20 7.53 5.77
C GLU A 403 5.87 8.91 5.84
N VAL A 404 6.86 9.14 4.97
CA VAL A 404 7.44 10.46 4.72
C VAL A 404 7.04 10.79 3.29
N VAL A 405 5.94 11.53 3.14
CA VAL A 405 5.39 11.93 1.84
C VAL A 405 5.09 13.42 1.90
N SER A 406 5.48 14.17 0.88
CA SER A 406 5.27 15.61 0.80
C SER A 406 4.27 16.01 -0.30
N THR A 407 4.15 15.21 -1.37
CA THR A 407 3.21 15.48 -2.47
C THR A 407 1.78 15.07 -2.09
N GLY A 408 0.81 15.93 -2.39
CA GLY A 408 -0.61 15.64 -2.19
C GLY A 408 -1.04 15.67 -0.72
N GLY A 409 -0.26 16.32 0.16
CA GLY A 409 -0.57 16.56 1.57
C GLY A 409 0.26 15.73 2.55
N ASP A 410 0.05 15.94 3.84
CA ASP A 410 0.88 15.34 4.89
C ASP A 410 0.76 13.80 4.96
N SER A 411 1.75 13.17 5.59
CA SER A 411 1.70 11.79 6.05
C SER A 411 0.51 11.56 6.96
N GLN A 412 -0.26 10.49 6.73
CA GLN A 412 -1.45 10.18 7.52
C GLN A 412 -1.37 8.80 8.19
N TYR A 413 -0.48 7.91 7.77
CA TYR A 413 -0.40 6.57 8.35
C TYR A 413 -0.25 6.58 9.89
N PRO A 414 -1.08 5.84 10.65
CA PRO A 414 -1.01 5.82 12.12
C PRO A 414 0.35 5.34 12.65
N LEU A 415 1.00 6.18 13.46
CA LEU A 415 2.39 5.97 13.92
C LEU A 415 2.52 4.94 15.05
N SER A 416 1.42 4.62 15.71
CA SER A 416 1.38 3.78 16.92
C SER A 416 0.98 2.33 16.65
N THR A 417 0.91 1.91 15.38
CA THR A 417 0.35 0.61 14.97
C THR A 417 1.23 -0.60 15.30
N GLY A 418 2.52 -0.40 15.53
CA GLY A 418 3.49 -1.47 15.74
C GLY A 418 3.70 -2.31 14.47
N ASN A 419 4.54 -3.35 14.55
CA ASN A 419 4.93 -4.14 13.38
C ASN A 419 3.74 -4.79 12.67
N ALA A 420 3.88 -5.01 11.35
CA ALA A 420 3.09 -6.01 10.66
C ALA A 420 3.44 -7.41 11.20
N LYS A 421 2.44 -8.27 11.39
CA LYS A 421 2.62 -9.57 12.07
C LYS A 421 2.25 -10.74 11.17
N LEU A 422 3.17 -11.68 11.02
CA LEU A 422 2.87 -13.02 10.49
C LEU A 422 2.91 -14.02 11.64
N ILE A 423 1.74 -14.48 12.08
CA ILE A 423 1.59 -15.45 13.16
C ILE A 423 1.35 -16.83 12.54
N ASN A 424 2.36 -17.69 12.58
CA ASN A 424 2.30 -19.04 12.04
C ASN A 424 2.07 -20.09 13.15
N ASN A 425 0.84 -20.58 13.23
CA ASN A 425 0.47 -21.73 14.05
C ASN A 425 0.14 -22.98 13.21
N GLY A 426 0.30 -22.91 11.89
CA GLY A 426 0.06 -23.99 10.93
C GLY A 426 1.33 -24.36 10.18
N THR A 427 1.26 -24.38 8.85
CA THR A 427 2.43 -24.59 7.97
C THR A 427 2.61 -23.40 7.05
N VAL A 428 3.81 -22.82 7.01
CA VAL A 428 4.19 -21.78 6.04
C VAL A 428 5.29 -22.33 5.14
N ASN A 429 5.06 -22.30 3.83
CA ASN A 429 6.04 -22.65 2.80
C ASN A 429 6.59 -21.37 2.17
N LEU A 430 7.90 -21.15 2.32
CA LEU A 430 8.62 -20.00 1.79
C LEU A 430 9.31 -20.39 0.48
N ASN A 431 8.66 -20.10 -0.66
CA ASN A 431 9.10 -20.48 -2.00
C ASN A 431 9.69 -19.30 -2.80
N SER A 432 9.56 -18.06 -2.30
CA SER A 432 10.15 -16.84 -2.85
C SER A 432 10.86 -16.04 -1.75
N SER A 433 11.29 -14.81 -2.04
CA SER A 433 11.86 -13.91 -1.05
C SER A 433 10.83 -13.55 0.02
N PHE A 434 11.23 -13.59 1.29
CA PHE A 434 10.39 -13.09 2.38
C PHE A 434 11.21 -12.26 3.35
N ALA A 435 10.63 -11.14 3.77
CA ALA A 435 11.15 -10.27 4.81
C ALA A 435 10.04 -9.96 5.81
N GLY A 436 10.38 -9.97 7.10
CA GLY A 436 9.41 -9.87 8.18
C GLY A 436 9.71 -10.81 9.35
N ILE A 437 8.99 -10.61 10.45
CA ILE A 437 9.04 -11.51 11.60
C ILE A 437 7.98 -12.59 11.44
N ILE A 438 8.37 -13.86 11.59
CA ILE A 438 7.43 -14.98 11.70
C ILE A 438 7.35 -15.46 13.14
N GLU A 439 6.20 -15.20 13.77
CA GLU A 439 5.90 -15.54 15.15
C GLU A 439 5.10 -16.86 15.23
N THR A 440 5.05 -17.46 16.42
CA THR A 440 4.24 -18.65 16.70
C THR A 440 3.89 -18.69 18.19
N SER A 441 2.80 -19.37 18.53
CA SER A 441 2.36 -19.58 19.92
C SER A 441 2.01 -21.03 20.24
N VAL A 442 2.29 -21.96 19.33
CA VAL A 442 1.95 -23.38 19.46
C VAL A 442 3.17 -24.27 19.26
N VAL A 443 3.09 -25.50 19.76
CA VAL A 443 4.08 -26.55 19.46
C VAL A 443 3.68 -27.25 18.16
N GLY A 444 4.66 -27.50 17.28
CA GLY A 444 4.48 -28.31 16.08
C GLY A 444 4.05 -27.59 14.80
N ALA A 445 3.95 -26.26 14.80
CA ALA A 445 3.85 -25.47 13.58
C ALA A 445 5.14 -25.61 12.76
N LYS A 446 5.06 -25.37 11.45
CA LYS A 446 6.19 -25.58 10.52
C LYS A 446 6.44 -24.36 9.65
N ILE A 447 7.72 -24.08 9.42
CA ILE A 447 8.19 -23.25 8.30
C ILE A 447 9.07 -24.12 7.42
N ILE A 448 8.81 -24.14 6.12
CA ILE A 448 9.58 -24.90 5.14
C ILE A 448 10.13 -23.92 4.11
N THR A 449 11.44 -23.78 4.03
CA THR A 449 12.12 -22.90 3.06
C THR A 449 12.58 -23.70 1.85
N SER A 450 12.29 -23.22 0.65
CA SER A 450 12.76 -23.84 -0.60
C SER A 450 14.24 -23.53 -0.89
N ASN A 451 14.80 -24.14 -1.94
CA ASN A 451 16.12 -23.77 -2.46
C ASN A 451 16.18 -22.32 -3.00
N ASN A 452 15.06 -21.79 -3.47
CA ASN A 452 14.96 -20.45 -4.06
C ASN A 452 14.62 -19.38 -3.01
N PHE A 453 14.44 -19.78 -1.75
CA PHE A 453 14.12 -18.85 -0.67
C PHE A 453 15.27 -17.87 -0.43
N VAL A 454 14.93 -16.58 -0.36
CA VAL A 454 15.85 -15.49 0.00
C VAL A 454 15.31 -14.78 1.23
N SER A 455 16.11 -14.69 2.30
CA SER A 455 15.72 -14.05 3.57
C SER A 455 15.97 -12.54 3.59
N THR A 456 16.10 -11.90 2.43
CA THR A 456 16.30 -10.46 2.27
C THR A 456 15.45 -9.97 1.12
N LEU A 457 14.79 -8.83 1.30
CA LEU A 457 13.91 -8.25 0.30
C LEU A 457 13.99 -6.73 0.37
N LYS A 458 13.90 -6.09 -0.80
CA LYS A 458 13.88 -4.64 -0.96
C LYS A 458 12.54 -4.20 -1.53
N THR A 459 12.01 -3.10 -1.00
CA THR A 459 10.77 -2.47 -1.48
C THR A 459 10.94 -0.96 -1.52
N LYS A 460 10.19 -0.28 -2.39
CA LYS A 460 10.23 1.19 -2.52
C LYS A 460 8.99 1.84 -1.91
N GLU A 461 9.16 3.05 -1.39
CA GLU A 461 8.09 3.96 -0.98
C GLU A 461 8.37 5.35 -1.56
N VAL A 462 7.45 5.87 -2.38
CA VAL A 462 7.58 7.20 -2.98
C VAL A 462 7.30 8.28 -1.93
N ILE A 463 8.15 9.31 -1.90
CA ILE A 463 8.12 10.46 -0.99
C ILE A 463 7.54 11.70 -1.70
N THR A 464 8.10 12.03 -2.87
CA THR A 464 7.69 13.17 -3.71
C THR A 464 7.33 12.71 -5.12
N GLY A 465 6.32 13.33 -5.71
CA GLY A 465 5.94 13.13 -7.10
C GLY A 465 5.46 14.44 -7.71
N GLU A 466 6.33 15.15 -8.42
CA GLU A 466 5.93 16.28 -9.25
C GLU A 466 5.80 15.90 -10.72
N ASP A 467 4.81 16.47 -11.40
CA ASP A 467 4.56 16.31 -12.82
C ASP A 467 5.49 17.22 -13.65
N LEU A 468 5.85 16.75 -14.86
CA LEU A 468 6.47 17.57 -15.92
C LEU A 468 7.91 18.06 -15.70
N GLY A 469 8.74 17.26 -15.03
CA GLY A 469 10.20 17.37 -15.13
C GLY A 469 10.90 17.70 -13.81
N MET A 470 11.54 16.66 -13.26
CA MET A 470 12.68 16.72 -12.33
C MET A 470 12.38 17.04 -10.85
N THR A 471 11.77 16.08 -10.14
CA THR A 471 12.29 15.48 -8.88
C THR A 471 11.31 14.39 -8.44
N ARG A 472 11.81 13.15 -8.27
CA ARG A 472 11.06 12.03 -7.71
C ARG A 472 11.97 11.37 -6.69
N THR A 473 11.57 11.43 -5.42
CA THR A 473 12.33 10.79 -4.36
C THR A 473 11.56 9.60 -3.82
N TYR A 474 12.29 8.55 -3.52
CA TYR A 474 11.77 7.36 -2.85
C TYR A 474 12.75 6.93 -1.77
N HIS A 475 12.21 6.22 -0.79
CA HIS A 475 13.03 5.41 0.11
C HIS A 475 13.02 3.97 -0.36
N GLU A 476 14.18 3.33 -0.31
CA GLU A 476 14.27 1.88 -0.39
C GLU A 476 14.31 1.30 1.02
N ILE A 477 13.44 0.34 1.29
CA ILE A 477 13.35 -0.36 2.56
C ILE A 477 13.90 -1.76 2.35
N THR A 478 14.98 -2.09 3.05
CA THR A 478 15.56 -3.43 3.09
C THR A 478 15.09 -4.16 4.34
N GLY A 479 14.33 -5.25 4.15
CA GLY A 479 13.87 -6.12 5.22
C GLY A 479 14.55 -7.49 5.22
N TYR A 480 14.41 -8.20 6.34
CA TYR A 480 14.98 -9.54 6.53
C TYR A 480 13.94 -10.53 7.07
N GLY A 481 13.95 -11.74 6.55
CA GLY A 481 13.10 -12.84 7.00
C GLY A 481 13.66 -13.47 8.27
N ILE A 482 13.03 -13.18 9.41
CA ILE A 482 13.58 -13.50 10.74
C ILE A 482 12.55 -14.15 11.67
N GLY A 483 13.05 -14.87 12.68
CA GLY A 483 12.26 -15.45 13.76
C GLY A 483 13.11 -15.72 14.99
N LEU A 484 12.46 -16.07 16.11
CA LEU A 484 13.17 -16.61 17.28
C LEU A 484 13.60 -18.04 16.94
N ILE A 485 14.87 -18.25 16.60
CA ILE A 485 15.38 -19.55 16.11
C ILE A 485 16.40 -20.13 17.10
N SER A 486 16.22 -21.40 17.47
CA SER A 486 17.14 -22.18 18.30
C SER A 486 17.79 -23.30 17.48
N ASN A 487 19.11 -23.44 17.61
CA ASN A 487 19.87 -24.57 17.05
C ASN A 487 20.24 -25.63 18.10
N ASN A 488 19.85 -25.42 19.37
CA ASN A 488 20.22 -26.27 20.50
C ASN A 488 19.03 -26.64 21.40
N GLY A 489 17.81 -26.25 21.02
CA GLY A 489 16.58 -26.53 21.76
C GLY A 489 16.34 -25.66 23.00
N THR A 490 17.15 -24.61 23.20
CA THR A 490 16.92 -23.60 24.25
C THR A 490 16.20 -22.39 23.65
N GLN A 491 15.22 -21.82 24.37
CA GLN A 491 14.48 -20.65 23.91
C GLN A 491 15.45 -19.46 23.68
N PRO A 492 15.51 -18.92 22.46
CA PRO A 492 16.37 -17.79 22.12
C PRO A 492 15.74 -16.48 22.60
N THR A 493 16.59 -15.48 22.86
CA THR A 493 16.17 -14.12 23.24
C THR A 493 16.33 -13.10 22.11
N GLU A 494 16.96 -13.51 21.01
CA GLU A 494 17.28 -12.65 19.86
C GLU A 494 16.74 -13.28 18.57
N TYR A 495 16.38 -12.42 17.61
CA TYR A 495 15.95 -12.83 16.29
C TYR A 495 17.13 -13.28 15.43
N ALA A 496 16.90 -14.26 14.57
CA ALA A 496 17.87 -14.72 13.58
C ALA A 496 17.21 -14.94 12.21
N LYS A 497 18.03 -14.97 11.15
CA LYS A 497 17.55 -15.18 9.78
C LYS A 497 17.18 -16.64 9.55
N PHE A 498 16.11 -16.85 8.78
CA PHE A 498 15.84 -18.13 8.14
C PHE A 498 16.86 -18.39 7.03
N VAL A 499 17.13 -19.67 6.76
CA VAL A 499 18.07 -20.15 5.74
C VAL A 499 17.32 -20.99 4.71
N ALA A 500 17.74 -20.94 3.45
CA ALA A 500 17.16 -21.73 2.36
C ALA A 500 17.30 -23.25 2.58
N ASN A 501 16.37 -24.01 2.00
CA ASN A 501 16.36 -25.48 2.03
C ASN A 501 16.32 -26.10 3.44
N GLN A 502 15.57 -25.49 4.36
CA GLN A 502 15.46 -25.93 5.74
C GLN A 502 13.99 -26.19 6.11
N THR A 503 13.80 -26.99 7.16
CA THR A 503 12.51 -27.12 7.85
C THR A 503 12.72 -26.70 9.29
N TYR A 504 11.87 -25.78 9.74
CA TYR A 504 11.80 -25.31 11.10
C TYR A 504 10.52 -25.82 11.74
N GLN A 505 10.61 -26.26 12.97
CA GLN A 505 9.45 -26.72 13.75
C GLN A 505 9.34 -25.91 15.03
N SER A 506 8.14 -25.46 15.38
CA SER A 506 7.94 -24.64 16.57
C SER A 506 7.94 -25.46 17.85
N GLU A 507 8.52 -24.89 18.91
CA GLU A 507 8.45 -25.36 20.30
C GLU A 507 7.89 -24.24 21.18
N GLY A 508 6.57 -24.01 21.09
CA GLY A 508 5.90 -22.93 21.80
C GLY A 508 6.01 -21.61 21.06
N THR A 509 6.97 -20.75 21.45
CA THR A 509 7.11 -19.39 20.90
C THR A 509 8.36 -19.19 20.03
N TYR A 510 9.11 -20.25 19.75
CA TYR A 510 10.33 -20.20 18.95
C TYR A 510 10.42 -21.41 18.01
N TRP A 511 11.34 -21.32 17.04
CA TRP A 511 11.56 -22.28 15.98
C TRP A 511 12.85 -23.07 16.21
N ASN A 512 12.82 -24.40 16.12
CA ASN A 512 14.02 -25.23 16.07
C ASN A 512 14.52 -25.34 14.62
N GLY A 513 15.79 -25.02 14.38
CA GLY A 513 16.42 -25.16 13.07
C GLY A 513 17.78 -24.47 12.94
N THR A 514 18.25 -24.35 11.69
CA THR A 514 19.53 -23.69 11.39
C THR A 514 19.39 -22.18 11.48
N ILE A 515 20.33 -21.56 12.20
CA ILE A 515 20.41 -20.11 12.39
C ILE A 515 21.21 -19.50 11.23
N GLY A 516 20.62 -18.55 10.50
CA GLY A 516 21.34 -17.68 9.57
C GLY A 516 21.97 -16.49 10.29
N THR A 517 23.17 -16.11 9.88
CA THR A 517 23.93 -14.96 10.43
C THR A 517 23.87 -13.74 9.51
N GLY A 518 24.18 -12.55 10.04
CA GLY A 518 24.24 -11.29 9.30
C GLY A 518 23.32 -10.21 9.89
N ASP A 519 23.43 -8.98 9.38
CA ASP A 519 22.62 -7.85 9.86
C ASP A 519 21.12 -8.08 9.63
N ILE A 520 20.31 -7.80 10.64
CA ILE A 520 18.85 -7.94 10.66
C ILE A 520 18.15 -6.60 10.91
N THR A 521 18.92 -5.51 10.90
CA THR A 521 18.40 -4.15 11.05
C THR A 521 17.68 -3.77 9.78
N GLU A 522 16.37 -3.53 9.86
CA GLU A 522 15.62 -2.96 8.75
C GLU A 522 16.20 -1.58 8.47
N THR A 523 16.72 -1.38 7.25
CA THR A 523 17.33 -0.11 6.85
C THR A 523 16.45 0.60 5.84
N VAL A 524 16.34 1.91 6.03
CA VAL A 524 15.77 2.82 5.06
C VAL A 524 16.95 3.50 4.39
N GLY A 525 17.24 3.12 3.14
CA GLY A 525 18.25 3.78 2.32
C GLY A 525 17.73 5.15 1.86
N ALA A 526 18.62 6.13 1.81
CA ALA A 526 18.27 7.45 1.30
C ALA A 526 18.10 7.47 -0.23
N GLU A 527 17.55 8.58 -0.69
CA GLU A 527 17.09 8.92 -2.03
C GLU A 527 18.06 8.52 -3.16
N GLU A 528 17.58 7.80 -4.18
CA GLU A 528 18.20 7.84 -5.51
C GLU A 528 17.64 9.06 -6.28
N GLY A 529 18.02 10.25 -5.82
CA GLY A 529 17.95 11.52 -6.57
C GLY A 529 19.21 11.72 -7.42
N GLY A 530 19.30 12.79 -8.25
CA GLY A 530 20.47 13.07 -9.10
C GLY A 530 21.77 13.28 -8.32
N SER A 531 22.86 13.74 -8.92
CA SER A 531 24.17 13.78 -8.24
C SER A 531 25.03 14.95 -8.71
N CYS A 532 25.41 15.86 -7.80
CA CYS A 532 25.86 17.20 -8.20
C CYS A 532 26.78 17.93 -7.19
N LEU A 533 27.42 18.99 -7.69
CA LEU A 533 28.25 19.97 -6.99
C LEU A 533 27.46 21.24 -6.63
N LEU A 534 27.96 22.00 -5.65
CA LEU A 534 27.42 23.33 -5.33
C LEU A 534 27.71 24.36 -6.45
N PRO A 535 26.91 25.43 -6.57
CA PRO A 535 27.04 26.41 -7.65
C PRO A 535 28.40 27.10 -7.66
N GLU A 536 28.95 27.41 -6.49
CA GLU A 536 30.22 28.11 -6.31
C GLU A 536 31.46 27.22 -6.45
N THR A 537 31.29 25.90 -6.54
CA THR A 537 32.39 24.94 -6.62
C THR A 537 33.27 25.22 -7.84
N LEU A 538 34.58 25.25 -7.64
CA LEU A 538 35.55 25.62 -8.67
C LEU A 538 36.01 24.41 -9.50
N ILE A 539 35.90 24.52 -10.81
CA ILE A 539 36.40 23.56 -11.80
C ILE A 539 37.65 24.12 -12.48
N LEU A 540 38.70 23.30 -12.59
CA LEU A 540 39.95 23.69 -13.25
C LEU A 540 39.78 23.71 -14.78
N MET A 541 40.01 24.88 -15.37
CA MET A 541 39.92 25.11 -16.80
C MET A 541 41.25 24.78 -17.49
N SER A 542 41.19 24.55 -18.81
CA SER A 542 42.36 24.23 -19.65
C SER A 542 43.46 25.30 -19.68
N ASP A 543 43.12 26.56 -19.35
CA ASP A 543 44.07 27.67 -19.23
C ASP A 543 44.62 27.84 -17.81
N TYR A 544 44.39 26.84 -16.95
CA TYR A 544 44.79 26.81 -15.53
C TYR A 544 44.05 27.82 -14.63
N THR A 545 43.02 28.48 -15.14
CA THR A 545 42.09 29.27 -14.32
C THR A 545 40.99 28.40 -13.72
N TYR A 546 40.15 28.97 -12.86
CA TYR A 546 39.00 28.29 -12.29
C TYR A 546 37.69 28.96 -12.72
N LYS A 547 36.69 28.14 -13.02
CA LYS A 547 35.32 28.58 -13.29
C LYS A 547 34.37 27.92 -12.29
N GLN A 548 33.33 28.62 -11.87
CA GLN A 548 32.31 28.05 -10.98
C GLN A 548 31.48 27.01 -11.74
N ALA A 549 31.06 25.94 -11.05
CA ALA A 549 30.30 24.84 -11.64
C ALA A 549 29.02 25.33 -12.35
N LYS A 550 28.34 26.34 -11.79
CA LYS A 550 27.15 26.95 -12.40
C LYS A 550 27.41 27.67 -13.73
N ASP A 551 28.64 28.14 -13.94
CA ASP A 551 29.01 28.95 -15.09
C ASP A 551 29.60 28.07 -16.21
N ILE A 552 29.83 26.77 -15.96
CA ILE A 552 30.32 25.81 -16.95
C ILE A 552 29.22 25.55 -17.99
N VAL A 553 29.59 25.63 -19.26
CA VAL A 553 28.70 25.36 -20.40
C VAL A 553 29.33 24.36 -21.37
N ALA A 554 28.50 23.73 -22.20
CA ALA A 554 28.97 22.80 -23.23
C ALA A 554 30.00 23.48 -24.16
N GLY A 555 31.09 22.78 -24.45
CA GLY A 555 32.23 23.27 -25.22
C GLY A 555 33.31 23.98 -24.42
N ASP A 556 33.10 24.29 -23.13
CA ASP A 556 34.17 24.76 -22.26
C ASP A 556 35.27 23.70 -22.16
N MET A 557 36.53 24.11 -22.27
CA MET A 557 37.69 23.21 -22.20
C MET A 557 38.21 23.13 -20.77
N VAL A 558 38.11 21.95 -20.15
CA VAL A 558 38.50 21.68 -18.76
C VAL A 558 39.70 20.75 -18.67
N MET A 559 40.41 20.82 -17.54
CA MET A 559 41.48 19.88 -17.23
C MET A 559 40.90 18.55 -16.73
N VAL A 560 41.49 17.46 -17.23
CA VAL A 560 41.11 16.08 -16.89
C VAL A 560 42.37 15.24 -16.67
N LEU A 561 42.26 14.13 -15.96
CA LEU A 561 43.33 13.12 -15.89
C LEU A 561 43.11 12.06 -16.97
N ASN A 562 44.11 11.88 -17.83
CA ASN A 562 44.14 10.80 -18.79
C ASN A 562 44.70 9.53 -18.16
N HIS A 563 43.82 8.61 -17.78
CA HIS A 563 44.22 7.32 -17.19
C HIS A 563 44.94 6.37 -18.16
N TYR A 564 45.03 6.64 -19.47
CA TYR A 564 45.91 5.86 -20.35
C TYR A 564 47.38 6.29 -20.22
N THR A 565 47.63 7.55 -19.86
CA THR A 565 48.98 8.13 -19.83
C THR A 565 49.44 8.59 -18.44
N GLY A 566 48.53 8.66 -17.46
CA GLY A 566 48.78 9.14 -16.10
C GLY A 566 49.08 10.65 -16.04
N LYS A 567 48.65 11.42 -17.04
CA LYS A 567 48.97 12.85 -17.19
C LYS A 567 47.72 13.69 -17.32
N LEU A 568 47.81 14.95 -16.92
CA LEU A 568 46.78 15.94 -17.22
C LEU A 568 46.63 16.09 -18.75
N ASP A 569 45.38 16.23 -19.16
CA ASP A 569 44.94 16.41 -20.54
C ASP A 569 43.79 17.43 -20.55
N VAL A 570 43.32 17.79 -21.74
CA VAL A 570 42.24 18.75 -21.91
C VAL A 570 41.07 18.10 -22.64
N ALA A 571 39.87 18.26 -22.11
CA ALA A 571 38.64 17.78 -22.74
C ALA A 571 37.54 18.86 -22.76
N PRO A 572 36.69 18.89 -23.81
CA PRO A 572 35.49 19.71 -23.79
C PRO A 572 34.46 19.14 -22.81
N VAL A 573 33.72 20.01 -22.13
CA VAL A 573 32.50 19.66 -21.42
C VAL A 573 31.41 19.38 -22.46
N VAL A 574 30.76 18.22 -22.36
CA VAL A 574 29.67 17.82 -23.28
C VAL A 574 28.36 18.46 -22.85
N PHE A 575 28.05 18.40 -21.56
CA PHE A 575 26.91 19.07 -20.95
C PHE A 575 27.19 19.32 -19.45
N ASN A 576 26.36 20.16 -18.85
CA ASN A 576 26.35 20.41 -17.42
C ASN A 576 24.93 20.13 -16.92
N ASP A 577 24.72 18.97 -16.30
CA ASP A 577 23.41 18.64 -15.74
C ASP A 577 23.12 19.56 -14.56
N TYR A 578 21.85 19.90 -14.36
CA TYR A 578 21.47 20.93 -13.40
C TYR A 578 20.14 20.60 -12.76
N GLU A 579 20.05 20.84 -11.45
CA GLU A 579 18.78 20.84 -10.72
C GLU A 579 18.53 22.21 -10.08
N GLU A 580 17.27 22.66 -10.17
CA GLU A 580 16.82 23.96 -9.71
C GLU A 580 16.92 24.15 -8.19
N LYS A 581 16.74 25.39 -7.72
CA LYS A 581 16.86 25.75 -6.31
C LYS A 581 15.83 25.06 -5.43
N GLN A 582 16.30 24.22 -4.52
CA GLN A 582 15.50 23.59 -3.47
C GLN A 582 16.32 23.40 -2.19
N PHE A 583 15.71 22.82 -1.16
CA PHE A 583 16.45 22.45 0.04
C PHE A 583 17.19 21.12 -0.21
N PHE A 584 18.51 21.18 -0.19
CA PHE A 584 19.37 20.00 -0.30
C PHE A 584 20.15 19.77 0.99
N ASN A 585 20.42 18.51 1.32
CA ASN A 585 21.46 18.15 2.28
C ASN A 585 22.82 18.26 1.58
N VAL A 586 23.62 19.21 2.02
CA VAL A 586 24.96 19.44 1.52
C VAL A 586 25.95 18.70 2.40
N VAL A 587 26.66 17.75 1.80
CA VAL A 587 27.74 17.00 2.42
C VAL A 587 29.04 17.77 2.18
N GLN A 588 29.45 18.57 3.16
CA GLN A 588 30.66 19.38 3.10
C GLN A 588 31.86 18.53 3.52
N LEU A 589 32.71 18.19 2.56
CA LEU A 589 33.96 17.44 2.75
C LEU A 589 35.10 18.39 3.11
N HIS A 590 35.93 18.01 4.09
CA HIS A 590 37.10 18.79 4.54
C HIS A 590 38.38 17.95 4.44
N PHE A 591 39.33 18.42 3.65
CA PHE A 591 40.58 17.71 3.39
C PHE A 591 41.78 18.34 4.11
N SER A 592 42.84 17.54 4.30
CA SER A 592 44.05 17.90 5.05
C SER A 592 44.86 19.07 4.51
N ASN A 593 44.65 19.47 3.25
CA ASN A 593 45.26 20.67 2.66
C ASN A 593 44.36 21.93 2.78
N ASN A 594 43.31 21.86 3.61
CA ASN A 594 42.27 22.88 3.80
C ASN A 594 41.28 23.05 2.63
N GLN A 595 41.35 22.22 1.58
CA GLN A 595 40.31 22.18 0.55
C GLN A 595 38.98 21.73 1.12
N LYS A 596 37.90 22.28 0.57
CA LYS A 596 36.53 21.96 0.95
C LYS A 596 35.68 21.78 -0.29
N VAL A 597 34.90 20.70 -0.34
CA VAL A 597 33.99 20.44 -1.45
C VAL A 597 32.61 20.13 -0.91
N GLY A 598 31.59 20.82 -1.41
CA GLY A 598 30.19 20.56 -1.07
C GLY A 598 29.57 19.66 -2.12
N VAL A 599 28.98 18.56 -1.67
CA VAL A 599 28.35 17.55 -2.50
C VAL A 599 26.87 17.44 -2.17
N ILE A 600 26.04 17.31 -3.20
CA ILE A 600 24.60 17.07 -3.09
C ILE A 600 24.31 15.69 -3.68
N TYR A 601 23.59 14.86 -2.91
CA TYR A 601 23.33 13.43 -3.14
C TYR A 601 24.60 12.57 -3.13
N GLU A 602 25.37 12.60 -4.22
CA GLU A 602 26.65 11.89 -4.37
C GLU A 602 27.58 12.70 -5.28
N HIS A 603 28.90 12.48 -5.21
CA HIS A 603 29.88 12.95 -6.20
C HIS A 603 31.14 12.09 -6.11
N GLY A 604 31.83 11.89 -7.24
CA GLY A 604 32.97 10.99 -7.31
C GLY A 604 34.29 11.65 -6.99
N PHE A 605 35.13 10.98 -6.20
CA PHE A 605 36.52 11.36 -5.96
C PHE A 605 37.42 10.15 -6.12
N PHE A 606 38.64 10.36 -6.61
CA PHE A 606 39.58 9.27 -6.78
C PHE A 606 40.25 8.90 -5.45
N ASP A 607 39.89 7.74 -4.93
CA ASP A 607 40.42 7.18 -3.69
C ASP A 607 41.69 6.36 -3.99
N LEU A 608 42.81 6.78 -3.39
CA LEU A 608 44.12 6.15 -3.57
C LEU A 608 44.31 4.89 -2.71
N ASP A 609 43.51 4.71 -1.67
CA ASP A 609 43.56 3.51 -0.82
C ASP A 609 42.83 2.34 -1.48
N LEU A 610 41.72 2.64 -2.18
CA LEU A 610 40.98 1.67 -2.99
C LEU A 610 41.43 1.62 -4.46
N ASN A 611 42.24 2.59 -4.90
CA ASN A 611 42.72 2.77 -6.28
C ASN A 611 41.59 2.83 -7.32
N GLN A 612 40.51 3.54 -7.00
CA GLN A 612 39.31 3.69 -7.83
C GLN A 612 38.55 4.98 -7.50
N TYR A 613 37.64 5.40 -8.37
CA TYR A 613 36.69 6.45 -8.03
C TYR A 613 35.64 5.94 -7.05
N VAL A 614 35.35 6.70 -6.01
CA VAL A 614 34.31 6.40 -5.02
C VAL A 614 33.31 7.54 -4.97
N TYR A 615 32.03 7.20 -4.88
CA TYR A 615 30.98 8.18 -4.62
C TYR A 615 30.85 8.41 -3.13
N ILE A 616 30.97 9.67 -2.71
CA ILE A 616 30.77 10.10 -1.32
C ILE A 616 29.40 10.76 -1.21
N THR A 617 28.62 10.34 -0.22
CA THR A 617 27.21 10.69 0.03
C THR A 617 26.98 10.98 1.51
N GLU A 618 25.80 11.46 1.87
CA GLU A 618 25.41 11.64 3.28
C GLU A 618 25.36 10.32 4.07
N ASN A 619 25.27 9.17 3.38
CA ASN A 619 25.09 7.87 4.02
C ASN A 619 26.37 7.06 4.15
N ASN A 620 27.38 7.33 3.33
CA ASN A 620 28.61 6.53 3.30
C ASN A 620 29.88 7.33 3.62
N TYR A 621 29.80 8.65 3.83
CA TYR A 621 30.98 9.48 4.08
C TYR A 621 31.85 8.99 5.24
N GLN A 622 31.27 8.33 6.25
CA GLN A 622 31.98 7.79 7.41
C GLN A 622 33.00 6.73 7.03
N GLU A 623 32.77 5.98 5.95
CA GLU A 623 33.66 4.94 5.45
C GLU A 623 34.95 5.54 4.86
N TYR A 624 34.91 6.80 4.43
CA TYR A 624 36.01 7.46 3.73
C TYR A 624 36.78 8.45 4.62
N ILE A 625 36.36 8.68 5.87
CA ILE A 625 37.14 9.51 6.80
C ILE A 625 38.47 8.82 7.06
N GLY A 626 39.57 9.54 6.83
CA GLY A 626 40.93 9.01 6.94
C GLY A 626 41.49 8.42 5.64
N HIS A 627 40.66 8.22 4.61
CA HIS A 627 41.14 7.78 3.30
C HIS A 627 41.93 8.87 2.58
N ARG A 628 42.83 8.44 1.69
CA ARG A 628 43.68 9.30 0.86
C ARG A 628 43.08 9.48 -0.53
N PHE A 629 43.03 10.72 -1.00
CA PHE A 629 42.46 11.12 -2.28
C PHE A 629 43.50 11.77 -3.19
N TYR A 630 43.31 11.59 -4.50
CA TYR A 630 44.14 12.22 -5.53
C TYR A 630 43.75 13.69 -5.68
N ALA A 631 44.66 14.60 -5.35
CA ALA A 631 44.55 16.04 -5.59
C ALA A 631 45.71 16.57 -6.45
N PHE A 632 45.66 17.86 -6.76
CA PHE A 632 46.70 18.60 -7.46
C PHE A 632 47.14 19.79 -6.62
N ASN A 633 48.46 19.97 -6.49
CA ASN A 633 49.02 21.14 -5.82
C ASN A 633 48.96 22.40 -6.71
N GLU A 634 49.45 23.52 -6.20
CA GLU A 634 49.51 24.81 -6.92
C GLU A 634 50.34 24.79 -8.23
N TYR A 635 51.18 23.77 -8.42
CA TYR A 635 51.98 23.55 -9.64
C TYR A 635 51.35 22.51 -10.59
N TYR A 636 50.13 22.05 -10.29
CA TYR A 636 49.40 21.01 -11.03
C TYR A 636 50.12 19.65 -11.06
N GLU A 637 50.92 19.38 -10.03
CA GLU A 637 51.50 18.07 -9.78
C GLU A 637 50.63 17.30 -8.78
N LYS A 638 50.69 15.96 -8.85
CA LYS A 638 49.94 15.06 -7.95
C LYS A 638 50.25 15.38 -6.48
N GLU A 639 49.20 15.71 -5.74
CA GLU A 639 49.18 15.83 -4.29
C GLU A 639 48.30 14.72 -3.70
N ILE A 640 48.63 14.28 -2.49
CA ILE A 640 47.81 13.32 -1.74
C ILE A 640 47.20 14.06 -0.56
N VAL A 641 45.87 14.04 -0.47
CA VAL A 641 45.12 14.69 0.61
C VAL A 641 44.30 13.65 1.37
N THR A 642 44.09 13.85 2.66
CA THR A 642 43.27 12.96 3.48
C THR A 642 41.92 13.63 3.76
N LEU A 643 40.82 12.88 3.67
CA LEU A 643 39.51 13.36 4.14
C LEU A 643 39.49 13.35 5.68
N GLU A 644 39.53 14.53 6.31
CA GLU A 644 39.67 14.63 7.76
C GLU A 644 38.33 14.69 8.49
N SER A 645 37.34 15.35 7.90
CA SER A 645 36.03 15.50 8.50
C SER A 645 34.96 15.83 7.46
N VAL A 646 33.70 15.66 7.86
CA VAL A 646 32.52 15.97 7.05
C VAL A 646 31.51 16.70 7.91
N GLN A 647 30.88 17.73 7.34
CA GLN A 647 29.76 18.44 7.94
C GLN A 647 28.55 18.34 7.01
N ILE A 648 27.39 18.00 7.55
CA ILE A 648 26.15 17.93 6.78
C ILE A 648 25.28 19.11 7.20
N GLU A 649 24.82 19.88 6.22
CA GLU A 649 23.92 21.00 6.45
C GLU A 649 22.82 21.06 5.39
N THR A 650 21.59 21.33 5.81
CA THR A 650 20.49 21.57 4.88
C THR A 650 20.56 23.01 4.38
N LYS A 651 20.68 23.21 3.07
CA LYS A 651 20.78 24.51 2.41
C LYS A 651 19.75 24.67 1.30
N TYR A 652 19.16 25.86 1.20
CA TYR A 652 18.40 26.24 0.01
C TYR A 652 19.37 26.68 -1.09
N THR A 653 19.63 25.80 -2.05
CA THR A 653 20.62 25.99 -3.11
C THR A 653 20.20 25.23 -4.38
N GLU A 654 20.96 25.38 -5.46
CA GLU A 654 20.87 24.60 -6.70
C GLU A 654 22.14 23.74 -6.86
N CYS A 655 22.19 22.83 -7.85
CA CYS A 655 23.33 21.93 -8.02
C CYS A 655 23.66 21.63 -9.48
N TYR A 656 24.93 21.34 -9.77
CA TYR A 656 25.48 21.18 -11.13
C TYR A 656 26.37 19.95 -11.28
N SER A 657 26.35 19.30 -12.45
CA SER A 657 27.15 18.10 -12.75
C SER A 657 27.76 18.20 -14.15
N PRO A 658 28.93 18.87 -14.31
CA PRO A 658 29.60 19.00 -15.59
C PRO A 658 30.28 17.70 -16.00
N VAL A 659 30.05 17.27 -17.25
CA VAL A 659 30.57 16.00 -17.79
C VAL A 659 31.54 16.28 -18.94
N SER A 660 32.79 15.84 -18.81
CA SER A 660 33.82 15.99 -19.85
C SER A 660 33.78 14.84 -20.87
N ALA A 661 34.15 15.11 -22.12
CA ALA A 661 34.21 14.08 -23.16
C ALA A 661 35.38 13.11 -22.93
N ASN A 662 35.17 11.83 -23.28
CA ASN A 662 36.12 10.71 -23.25
C ASN A 662 36.61 10.29 -21.85
N HIS A 663 37.07 11.23 -21.04
CA HIS A 663 37.65 10.94 -19.73
C HIS A 663 36.60 10.88 -18.62
N LEU A 664 35.49 11.59 -18.82
CA LEU A 664 34.36 11.79 -17.90
C LEU A 664 34.74 12.50 -16.59
N ASN A 665 35.98 12.39 -16.13
CA ASN A 665 36.49 13.06 -14.94
C ASN A 665 36.77 14.55 -15.18
N ILE A 666 36.83 15.29 -14.07
CA ILE A 666 37.16 16.72 -14.01
C ILE A 666 37.96 16.99 -12.73
N ILE A 667 38.61 18.15 -12.63
CA ILE A 667 39.28 18.58 -11.41
C ILE A 667 38.42 19.59 -10.66
N THR A 668 37.92 19.20 -9.49
CA THR A 668 36.97 19.95 -8.67
C THR A 668 37.65 20.37 -7.37
N GLU A 669 37.76 21.68 -7.11
CA GLU A 669 38.45 22.26 -5.95
C GLU A 669 39.89 21.71 -5.79
N GLY A 670 40.53 21.35 -6.91
CA GLY A 670 41.86 20.75 -6.92
C GLY A 670 41.90 19.23 -6.70
N LEU A 671 40.76 18.55 -6.51
CA LEU A 671 40.66 17.09 -6.42
C LEU A 671 40.30 16.46 -7.76
N LEU A 672 40.87 15.29 -8.05
CA LEU A 672 40.43 14.46 -9.15
C LEU A 672 39.06 13.87 -8.84
N SER A 673 38.08 14.22 -9.67
CA SER A 673 36.67 13.93 -9.41
C SER A 673 35.94 13.37 -10.63
N MET A 674 34.79 12.76 -10.39
CA MET A 674 33.92 12.18 -11.42
C MET A 674 32.51 12.75 -11.23
N PRO A 675 31.83 13.16 -12.31
CA PRO A 675 30.48 13.65 -12.23
C PRO A 675 29.54 12.57 -11.72
N GLY A 676 28.39 13.06 -11.30
CA GLY A 676 27.35 12.27 -10.71
C GLY A 676 26.54 11.43 -11.67
N GLY A 677 25.85 10.39 -11.16
CA GLY A 677 24.78 9.73 -11.91
C GLY A 677 25.24 9.01 -13.18
N ILE A 678 26.53 8.72 -13.32
CA ILE A 678 27.13 7.96 -14.43
C ILE A 678 27.79 6.65 -13.96
N LYS A 679 27.25 6.06 -12.88
CA LYS A 679 27.78 4.81 -12.30
C LYS A 679 27.90 3.72 -13.36
N GLY A 680 29.04 3.02 -13.33
CA GLY A 680 29.39 1.94 -14.27
C GLY A 680 29.80 2.41 -15.67
N LEU A 681 29.88 3.73 -15.94
CA LEU A 681 30.65 4.29 -17.06
C LEU A 681 32.13 4.52 -16.70
N PHE A 682 32.49 4.38 -15.43
CA PHE A 682 33.85 4.49 -14.90
C PHE A 682 34.17 3.31 -13.98
N ASN A 683 35.42 3.19 -13.53
CA ASN A 683 35.97 2.00 -12.84
C ASN A 683 35.81 0.68 -13.61
N ILE A 684 35.59 0.74 -14.93
CA ILE A 684 35.41 -0.45 -15.78
C ILE A 684 36.70 -1.28 -15.81
N PHE A 685 37.85 -0.63 -15.91
CA PHE A 685 39.15 -1.26 -16.01
C PHE A 685 39.99 -1.04 -14.75
N GLU A 686 40.79 -2.05 -14.41
CA GLU A 686 41.70 -1.97 -13.27
C GLU A 686 42.86 -1.00 -13.56
N LEU A 687 43.23 -0.22 -12.55
CA LEU A 687 44.34 0.72 -12.62
C LEU A 687 45.60 0.14 -11.96
N ASP A 688 46.77 0.49 -12.48
CA ASP A 688 48.06 0.15 -11.89
C ASP A 688 48.42 1.08 -10.71
N GLU A 689 49.63 0.92 -10.18
CA GLU A 689 50.16 1.71 -9.06
C GLU A 689 50.30 3.21 -9.39
N ASN A 690 50.38 3.56 -10.68
CA ASN A 690 50.48 4.94 -11.18
C ASN A 690 49.10 5.49 -11.61
N GLN A 691 48.02 4.81 -11.24
CA GLN A 691 46.64 5.14 -11.61
C GLN A 691 46.44 5.16 -13.13
N MET A 692 47.20 4.35 -13.87
CA MET A 692 46.98 4.15 -15.30
C MET A 692 46.20 2.87 -15.57
N ILE A 693 45.38 2.83 -16.62
CA ILE A 693 44.67 1.62 -17.03
C ILE A 693 45.67 0.52 -17.32
N ASN A 694 45.51 -0.61 -16.63
CA ASN A 694 46.29 -1.80 -16.89
C ASN A 694 45.87 -2.39 -18.25
N GLN A 695 46.68 -2.13 -19.29
CA GLN A 695 46.34 -2.48 -20.67
C GLN A 695 46.20 -4.00 -20.87
N GLU A 696 46.99 -4.82 -20.18
CA GLU A 696 46.90 -6.28 -20.27
C GLU A 696 45.56 -6.78 -19.70
N LYS A 697 45.15 -6.27 -18.54
CA LYS A 697 43.86 -6.63 -17.92
C LYS A 697 42.66 -6.07 -18.68
N MET A 698 42.77 -4.84 -19.19
CA MET A 698 41.77 -4.25 -20.08
C MET A 698 41.54 -5.13 -21.32
N GLN A 699 42.62 -5.56 -21.98
CA GLN A 699 42.53 -6.42 -23.14
C GLN A 699 41.90 -7.78 -22.80
N ALA A 700 42.26 -8.37 -21.65
CA ALA A 700 41.64 -9.62 -21.18
C ALA A 700 40.13 -9.47 -20.89
N ASP A 701 39.71 -8.35 -20.30
CA ASP A 701 38.30 -8.04 -20.07
C ASP A 701 37.54 -7.85 -21.40
N ILE A 702 38.14 -7.16 -22.38
CA ILE A 702 37.56 -6.97 -23.71
C ILE A 702 37.41 -8.31 -24.44
N GLU A 703 38.42 -9.18 -24.39
CA GLU A 703 38.36 -10.52 -25.00
C GLU A 703 37.28 -11.39 -24.35
N LYS A 704 37.06 -11.22 -23.04
CA LYS A 704 36.08 -12.00 -22.28
C LYS A 704 34.64 -11.55 -22.49
N TYR A 705 34.39 -10.25 -22.44
CA TYR A 705 33.02 -9.69 -22.43
C TYR A 705 32.60 -9.07 -23.76
N GLY A 706 33.57 -8.74 -24.61
CA GLY A 706 33.35 -8.05 -25.89
C GLY A 706 33.07 -6.55 -25.73
N LEU A 707 32.83 -5.90 -26.88
CA LEU A 707 32.44 -4.49 -26.97
C LEU A 707 31.07 -4.37 -27.64
N PHE A 708 30.39 -3.27 -27.36
CA PHE A 708 29.28 -2.82 -28.19
C PHE A 708 29.79 -2.13 -29.45
N THR A 709 29.01 -2.24 -30.51
CA THR A 709 29.18 -1.54 -31.77
C THR A 709 28.21 -0.37 -31.87
N TYR A 710 28.53 0.63 -32.70
CA TYR A 710 27.65 1.80 -32.86
C TYR A 710 26.29 1.39 -33.46
N GLU A 711 26.28 0.40 -34.35
CA GLU A 711 25.08 -0.13 -34.99
C GLU A 711 24.05 -0.67 -33.97
N GLU A 712 24.50 -1.12 -32.80
CA GLU A 712 23.61 -1.54 -31.70
C GLU A 712 22.93 -0.36 -30.99
N PHE A 713 23.45 0.87 -31.18
CA PHE A 713 23.01 2.09 -30.50
C PHE A 713 22.55 3.21 -31.45
N GLU A 714 22.53 2.98 -32.77
CA GLU A 714 22.26 4.00 -33.78
C GLU A 714 20.87 4.65 -33.65
N THR A 715 19.90 3.95 -33.05
CA THR A 715 18.56 4.46 -32.77
C THR A 715 18.45 5.29 -31.50
N TYR A 716 19.48 5.26 -30.64
CA TYR A 716 19.47 5.87 -29.31
C TYR A 716 20.37 7.10 -29.20
N MET A 717 21.47 7.14 -29.98
CA MET A 717 22.47 8.22 -29.90
C MET A 717 23.23 8.42 -31.20
N SER A 718 23.84 9.60 -31.33
CA SER A 718 24.79 9.89 -32.41
C SER A 718 26.09 9.09 -32.26
N LYS A 719 26.79 8.86 -33.37
CA LYS A 719 28.10 8.20 -33.35
C LYS A 719 29.13 8.97 -32.51
N GLU A 720 29.05 10.30 -32.54
CA GLU A 720 29.91 11.17 -31.76
C GLU A 720 29.67 10.97 -30.25
N ALA A 721 28.41 10.91 -29.80
CA ALA A 721 28.08 10.59 -28.41
C ALA A 721 28.53 9.18 -28.00
N PHE A 722 28.35 8.19 -28.87
CA PHE A 722 28.82 6.82 -28.63
C PHE A 722 30.32 6.76 -28.34
N GLU A 723 31.12 7.53 -29.08
CA GLU A 723 32.57 7.64 -28.90
C GLU A 723 32.90 8.46 -27.63
N MET A 724 32.29 9.63 -27.45
CA MET A 724 32.56 10.53 -26.31
C MET A 724 32.27 9.90 -24.94
N PHE A 725 31.25 9.07 -24.82
CA PHE A 725 30.89 8.42 -23.56
C PHE A 725 31.47 7.00 -23.41
N ASN A 726 32.37 6.60 -24.32
CA ASN A 726 32.98 5.29 -24.37
C ASN A 726 31.97 4.12 -24.32
N VAL A 727 30.83 4.25 -25.01
CA VAL A 727 29.69 3.32 -24.90
C VAL A 727 30.07 1.89 -25.30
N ALA A 728 31.07 1.73 -26.16
CA ALA A 728 31.66 0.43 -26.48
C ALA A 728 32.02 -0.41 -25.24
N TYR A 729 32.54 0.22 -24.18
CA TYR A 729 32.99 -0.46 -22.95
C TYR A 729 31.87 -0.78 -21.96
N VAL A 730 30.65 -0.28 -22.18
CA VAL A 730 29.47 -0.60 -21.36
C VAL A 730 29.21 -2.11 -21.32
N LYS A 731 29.56 -2.82 -22.40
CA LYS A 731 29.44 -4.29 -22.46
C LYS A 731 30.35 -5.00 -21.44
N VAL A 732 31.56 -4.48 -21.22
CA VAL A 732 32.47 -4.96 -20.18
C VAL A 732 31.90 -4.65 -18.80
N SER A 733 31.32 -3.46 -18.62
CA SER A 733 30.67 -3.05 -17.36
C SER A 733 29.52 -3.98 -16.96
N LEU A 734 28.65 -4.32 -17.92
CA LEU A 734 27.59 -5.34 -17.77
C LEU A 734 28.18 -6.72 -17.42
N GLY A 735 29.21 -7.15 -18.15
CA GLY A 735 29.88 -8.43 -17.93
C GLY A 735 30.53 -8.59 -16.55
N LYS A 736 30.99 -7.48 -15.96
CA LYS A 736 31.57 -7.42 -14.61
C LYS A 736 30.53 -7.19 -13.51
N GLY A 737 29.26 -6.98 -13.87
CA GLY A 737 28.18 -6.70 -12.92
C GLY A 737 28.28 -5.30 -12.27
N LEU A 738 28.98 -4.36 -12.91
CA LEU A 738 29.09 -2.98 -12.44
C LEU A 738 27.82 -2.16 -12.72
N MET A 739 27.03 -2.61 -13.70
CA MET A 739 25.71 -2.09 -14.06
C MET A 739 24.85 -3.18 -14.68
N THR A 740 23.55 -2.93 -14.79
CA THR A 740 22.52 -3.78 -15.40
C THR A 740 22.02 -3.19 -16.72
N ILE A 741 21.27 -3.98 -17.51
CA ILE A 741 20.63 -3.47 -18.74
C ILE A 741 19.63 -2.35 -18.42
N GLN A 742 18.95 -2.44 -17.28
CA GLN A 742 18.04 -1.40 -16.81
C GLN A 742 18.78 -0.09 -16.53
N ASP A 743 19.98 -0.15 -15.94
CA ASP A 743 20.80 1.04 -15.72
C ASP A 743 21.23 1.68 -17.04
N VAL A 744 21.55 0.87 -18.06
CA VAL A 744 21.85 1.38 -19.41
C VAL A 744 20.64 2.08 -20.01
N GLN A 745 19.44 1.49 -19.92
CA GLN A 745 18.21 2.12 -20.38
C GLN A 745 17.93 3.45 -19.67
N TYR A 746 18.11 3.47 -18.35
CA TYR A 746 17.99 4.69 -17.54
C TYR A 746 18.93 5.80 -18.02
N LEU A 747 20.21 5.49 -18.26
CA LEU A 747 21.19 6.47 -18.74
C LEU A 747 20.83 7.02 -20.14
N LEU A 748 20.38 6.14 -21.04
CA LEU A 748 19.92 6.54 -22.37
C LEU A 748 18.71 7.47 -22.32
N GLU A 749 17.75 7.18 -21.45
CA GLU A 749 16.55 8.01 -21.28
C GLU A 749 16.90 9.36 -20.61
N ARG A 750 17.65 9.33 -19.50
CA ARG A 750 18.05 10.51 -18.72
C ARG A 750 18.81 11.52 -19.58
N TYR A 751 19.76 11.04 -20.37
CA TYR A 751 20.64 11.89 -21.16
C TYR A 751 20.26 11.98 -22.64
N SER A 752 19.09 11.46 -23.04
CA SER A 752 18.57 11.48 -24.42
C SER A 752 18.68 12.86 -25.09
N LYS A 753 18.38 13.94 -24.35
CA LYS A 753 18.49 15.34 -24.82
C LYS A 753 19.90 15.80 -25.19
N TYR A 754 20.94 15.11 -24.72
CA TYR A 754 22.35 15.47 -24.93
C TYR A 754 23.11 14.49 -25.83
N ILE A 755 22.56 13.30 -26.09
CA ILE A 755 23.26 12.21 -26.80
C ILE A 755 22.71 11.91 -28.20
N GLN A 756 21.53 12.44 -28.54
CA GLN A 756 20.88 12.25 -29.85
C GLN A 756 21.41 13.19 -30.93
#